data_AF-A0A4V5LYD0-F1
#
_entry.id   AF-A0A4V5LYD0-F1
#
_cell.length_a   1.000
_cell.length_b   1.000
_cell.length_c   1.000
_cell.angle_alpha   90.00
_cell.angle_beta   90.00
_cell.angle_gamma   90.00
#
_symmetry.space_group_name_H-M   'P 1'
#
loop_
_entity.id
_entity.type
_entity.pdbx_description
1 polymer ?
#
loop_
_entity_poly.entity_id
_entity_poly.type
_entity_poly.pdbx_seq_one_letter_code
_entity_poly.pdbx_strand_id
1 'polypeptide(L)'
;MPKFIVFLCVLCTCSTLLGQSKTEVPTIYIDGGGVMRWSDTKAEASFYGVNYTVPFAHAYRALHYKGIDHKAAIDRDVYHLARLGFNAYRIHIWDVEISDAKGNLIANEHLDLLDYLFSKLEERGIRILVTAMTNFGNGYPERNQITEAFSYLYDKCSIHADPQAIEAQKHYISQLVNHINPYTGKAYKDDPYVVGFEINNEPCHTGEVGITKRYINEMLSALKKAGNRKPVFYNVSHNMEHVPAYYQSAVQGTTYQWYPVGLVAGRERKGNFLPYVANYSIPFANEKGFASKAKAIYEYDPADVLYGYIHPAMSRTFRSSGFQWITQFAYDPLDIAAYNTEYQTHYLNLAYTPAKAISTMIAAEVAYQVPRNQQFDTYPLDTLFDDFMVSYKQDLSLMNTKNKYYYSNHTTVEPVAPTDLQHIAGHGSSPLVQYAGSGAYFLDKLSEGVWRLEVMPDAEQVADPFSKPSLSREVVRILWQEWPMTIAIPDLGDDYQLKRLAPDTVISGYRIAKDKSIIIMPGVYILSRKGGNIAKEWTANTLWNNFRLGEFVAPSPSSEQQPYVGHTPPPIVERGSPLALHMKVISRVKPDSVIIQTDQVSFWKNDNPSIKMEQQAGYSYTATLPVELLASDKLKYTVTVYADGRRYTYPQAAEGTPLDWDFSVSNYFSTTCVDPSSSVLLVTTDAEEPAYEHYAIPETSYLEYQRAQSDLTKSAIWNYHFISRDSASRFFWQKDISRDITARRSGIAQARQLCLAIGGRGLAGGLEIGFVSDMGYTYVANVTVDDKKEEIQVVRIPLETLKQVPTALLPAPYPVFLERYFVPQINIPFQVTQAEKLLISTRGAVSPTAELRVGAAWLE
;
A
#
# COMPACT_ATOMS: atom_id res chain seq x y z
N MET A 1 64.27 -64.55 -30.32
CA MET A 1 63.75 -63.89 -29.10
C MET A 1 64.20 -62.43 -29.12
N PRO A 2 63.41 -61.42 -28.72
CA PRO A 2 61.94 -61.25 -28.64
C PRO A 2 61.41 -60.41 -29.84
N LYS A 3 60.28 -60.73 -30.49
CA LYS A 3 58.84 -60.53 -30.13
C LYS A 3 58.38 -59.06 -30.13
N PHE A 4 57.89 -58.64 -31.30
CA PHE A 4 56.95 -57.54 -31.49
C PHE A 4 55.62 -57.85 -30.79
N ILE A 5 55.09 -56.92 -30.01
CA ILE A 5 53.71 -56.94 -29.51
C ILE A 5 53.02 -55.68 -30.02
N VAL A 6 52.06 -55.91 -30.92
CA VAL A 6 51.06 -54.95 -31.38
C VAL A 6 49.98 -54.90 -30.29
N PHE A 7 49.73 -53.74 -29.71
CA PHE A 7 48.58 -53.53 -28.81
C PHE A 7 47.45 -52.88 -29.60
N LEU A 8 46.40 -53.66 -29.82
CA LEU A 8 45.13 -53.27 -30.41
C LEU A 8 44.26 -52.67 -29.28
N CYS A 9 44.14 -51.33 -29.22
CA CYS A 9 43.21 -50.67 -28.31
C CYS A 9 41.81 -50.61 -28.95
N VAL A 10 40.91 -51.46 -28.45
CA VAL A 10 39.48 -51.44 -28.75
C VAL A 10 38.82 -50.26 -28.05
N LEU A 11 38.04 -49.48 -28.80
CA LEU A 11 37.14 -48.44 -28.31
C LEU A 11 36.08 -49.04 -27.37
N CYS A 12 35.99 -48.51 -26.15
CA CYS A 12 34.77 -48.53 -25.34
C CYS A 12 34.22 -47.10 -25.25
N THR A 13 33.25 -46.78 -26.10
CA THR A 13 32.40 -45.61 -25.98
C THR A 13 31.45 -45.80 -24.78
N CYS A 14 31.79 -45.22 -23.63
CA CYS A 14 30.86 -45.06 -22.52
C CYS A 14 29.88 -43.93 -22.84
N SER A 15 28.73 -44.29 -23.38
CA SER A 15 27.55 -43.43 -23.44
C SER A 15 27.03 -43.19 -22.03
N THR A 16 27.43 -42.09 -21.38
CA THR A 16 26.77 -41.63 -20.15
C THR A 16 25.40 -41.09 -20.53
N LEU A 17 24.40 -41.97 -20.54
CA LEU A 17 23.00 -41.59 -20.40
C LEU A 17 22.84 -40.94 -19.02
N LEU A 18 22.94 -39.60 -18.98
CA LEU A 18 22.41 -38.81 -17.87
C LEU A 18 20.89 -38.99 -17.90
N GLY A 19 20.41 -40.02 -17.18
CA GLY A 19 19.01 -40.09 -16.80
C GLY A 19 18.71 -38.85 -15.97
N GLN A 20 17.94 -37.91 -16.52
CA GLN A 20 17.29 -36.87 -15.73
C GLN A 20 16.40 -37.57 -14.70
N SER A 21 16.88 -37.74 -13.46
CA SER A 21 15.95 -37.98 -12.37
C SER A 21 15.03 -36.78 -12.32
N LYS A 22 13.73 -36.97 -12.56
CA LYS A 22 12.73 -35.94 -12.26
C LYS A 22 12.88 -35.61 -10.77
N THR A 23 13.54 -34.51 -10.44
CA THR A 23 13.51 -33.96 -9.09
C THR A 23 12.06 -33.63 -8.79
N GLU A 24 11.44 -34.36 -7.87
CA GLU A 24 10.09 -34.08 -7.41
C GLU A 24 10.04 -32.66 -6.83
N VAL A 25 9.04 -31.88 -7.23
CA VAL A 25 8.83 -30.54 -6.68
C VAL A 25 8.52 -30.67 -5.18
N PRO A 26 9.31 -30.06 -4.29
CA PRO A 26 9.07 -30.16 -2.84
C PRO A 26 7.68 -29.65 -2.47
N THR A 27 7.02 -30.34 -1.55
CA THR A 27 5.71 -29.97 -0.99
C THR A 27 5.86 -29.36 0.40
N ILE A 28 4.77 -28.83 0.94
CA ILE A 28 4.73 -28.28 2.31
C ILE A 28 3.93 -29.20 3.22
N TYR A 29 4.46 -29.45 4.41
CA TYR A 29 3.74 -30.08 5.51
C TYR A 29 3.85 -29.22 6.77
N ILE A 30 2.94 -29.42 7.72
CA ILE A 30 2.99 -28.76 9.04
C ILE A 30 3.42 -29.80 10.07
N ASP A 31 4.47 -29.49 10.83
CA ASP A 31 4.96 -30.37 11.89
C ASP A 31 4.11 -30.29 13.18
N GLY A 32 4.42 -31.12 14.18
CA GLY A 32 3.69 -31.14 15.45
C GLY A 32 3.79 -29.84 16.27
N GLY A 33 4.74 -28.96 15.95
CA GLY A 33 4.91 -27.64 16.54
C GLY A 33 4.26 -26.52 15.74
N GLY A 34 3.40 -26.84 14.77
CA GLY A 34 2.70 -25.86 13.94
C GLY A 34 3.61 -25.17 12.93
N VAL A 35 4.78 -25.71 12.60
CA VAL A 35 5.72 -25.08 11.66
C VAL A 35 5.50 -25.62 10.25
N MET A 36 5.26 -24.73 9.28
CA MET A 36 5.29 -25.09 7.86
C MET A 36 6.73 -25.43 7.44
N ARG A 37 6.93 -26.59 6.82
CA ARG A 37 8.24 -27.09 6.43
C ARG A 37 8.26 -27.64 5.01
N TRP A 38 9.40 -27.47 4.36
CA TRP A 38 9.71 -28.11 3.10
C TRP A 38 9.83 -29.62 3.26
N SER A 39 9.22 -30.39 2.35
CA SER A 39 9.18 -31.85 2.42
C SER A 39 10.54 -32.51 2.24
N ASP A 40 11.45 -31.89 1.49
CA ASP A 40 12.77 -32.38 1.14
C ASP A 40 13.83 -32.02 2.20
N THR A 41 13.93 -30.74 2.57
CA THR A 41 14.96 -30.23 3.48
C THR A 41 14.54 -30.24 4.95
N LYS A 42 13.22 -30.31 5.23
CA LYS A 42 12.63 -30.14 6.57
C LYS A 42 12.90 -28.75 7.19
N ALA A 43 13.49 -27.82 6.44
CA ALA A 43 13.69 -26.45 6.87
C ALA A 43 12.34 -25.74 7.02
N GLU A 44 12.32 -24.68 7.83
CA GLU A 44 11.18 -23.78 7.90
C GLU A 44 10.89 -23.23 6.49
N ALA A 45 9.62 -23.24 6.08
CA ALA A 45 9.17 -22.53 4.90
C ALA A 45 8.62 -21.15 5.29
N SER A 46 8.92 -20.14 4.49
CA SER A 46 8.40 -18.77 4.65
C SER A 46 7.94 -18.22 3.31
N PHE A 47 6.79 -17.58 3.33
CA PHE A 47 6.00 -17.23 2.16
C PHE A 47 5.53 -15.79 2.23
N TYR A 48 5.74 -15.06 1.14
CA TYR A 48 5.26 -13.69 0.98
C TYR A 48 4.72 -13.45 -0.43
N GLY A 49 3.60 -12.74 -0.51
CA GLY A 49 3.06 -12.27 -1.78
C GLY A 49 1.72 -11.58 -1.62
N VAL A 50 0.78 -11.87 -2.51
CA VAL A 50 -0.46 -11.09 -2.66
C VAL A 50 -1.69 -11.97 -2.87
N ASN A 51 -2.85 -11.33 -2.73
CA ASN A 51 -4.10 -11.76 -3.33
C ASN A 51 -4.27 -11.09 -4.69
N TYR A 52 -4.86 -11.81 -5.65
CA TYR A 52 -5.14 -11.30 -6.99
C TYR A 52 -6.38 -12.01 -7.56
N THR A 53 -7.32 -11.24 -8.12
CA THR A 53 -8.74 -11.63 -8.21
C THR A 53 -9.28 -11.69 -9.65
N VAL A 54 -8.45 -11.48 -10.68
CA VAL A 54 -8.90 -11.45 -12.10
C VAL A 54 -9.83 -12.58 -12.54
N PRO A 55 -9.69 -13.83 -12.09
CA PRO A 55 -10.65 -14.86 -12.45
C PRO A 55 -12.10 -14.60 -12.00
N PHE A 56 -12.35 -13.65 -11.09
CA PHE A 56 -13.62 -13.48 -10.38
C PHE A 56 -14.04 -12.00 -10.24
N ALA A 57 -15.29 -11.80 -9.83
CA ALA A 57 -15.83 -10.53 -9.33
C ALA A 57 -15.51 -9.29 -10.21
N HIS A 58 -15.11 -8.16 -9.60
CA HIS A 58 -14.96 -6.91 -10.34
C HIS A 58 -13.82 -6.94 -11.34
N ALA A 59 -12.65 -7.48 -11.00
CA ALA A 59 -11.51 -7.52 -11.91
C ALA A 59 -11.88 -8.23 -13.21
N TYR A 60 -12.55 -9.37 -13.10
CA TYR A 60 -13.10 -10.09 -14.25
C TYR A 60 -14.02 -9.19 -15.10
N ARG A 61 -15.00 -8.54 -14.47
CA ARG A 61 -15.97 -7.68 -15.17
C ARG A 61 -15.32 -6.45 -15.80
N ALA A 62 -14.42 -5.79 -15.09
CA ALA A 62 -13.76 -4.56 -15.51
C ALA A 62 -12.86 -4.79 -16.73
N LEU A 63 -12.12 -5.91 -16.76
CA LEU A 63 -11.35 -6.31 -17.95
C LEU A 63 -12.26 -6.62 -19.14
N HIS A 64 -13.38 -7.31 -18.90
CA HIS A 64 -14.38 -7.56 -19.94
C HIS A 64 -14.95 -6.25 -20.51
N TYR A 65 -15.32 -5.28 -19.67
CA TYR A 65 -15.82 -3.96 -20.11
C TYR A 65 -14.82 -3.20 -20.98
N LYS A 66 -13.52 -3.42 -20.76
CA LYS A 66 -12.43 -2.81 -21.52
C LYS A 66 -12.00 -3.63 -22.74
N GLY A 67 -12.61 -4.79 -22.98
CA GLY A 67 -12.26 -5.67 -24.08
C GLY A 67 -10.86 -6.28 -23.95
N ILE A 68 -10.41 -6.51 -22.71
CA ILE A 68 -9.07 -7.00 -22.40
C ILE A 68 -9.16 -8.51 -22.17
N ASP A 69 -8.29 -9.26 -22.85
CA ASP A 69 -8.16 -10.70 -22.66
C ASP A 69 -7.63 -11.02 -21.26
N HIS A 70 -8.40 -11.78 -20.48
CA HIS A 70 -8.10 -12.10 -19.08
C HIS A 70 -6.84 -12.96 -18.92
N LYS A 71 -6.59 -13.90 -19.83
CA LYS A 71 -5.38 -14.74 -19.78
C LYS A 71 -4.12 -13.92 -20.03
N ALA A 72 -4.17 -13.01 -20.99
CA ALA A 72 -3.09 -12.07 -21.25
C ALA A 72 -2.89 -11.10 -20.07
N ALA A 73 -3.96 -10.67 -19.38
CA ALA A 73 -3.85 -9.87 -18.16
C ALA A 73 -3.16 -10.67 -17.03
N ILE A 74 -3.58 -11.92 -16.82
CA ILE A 74 -2.93 -12.86 -15.90
C ILE A 74 -1.43 -13.01 -16.22
N ASP A 75 -1.04 -13.20 -17.48
CA ASP A 75 0.37 -13.31 -17.86
C ASP A 75 1.18 -12.06 -17.47
N ARG A 76 0.60 -10.87 -17.70
CA ARG A 76 1.21 -9.58 -17.36
C ARG A 76 1.40 -9.42 -15.86
N ASP A 77 0.35 -9.70 -15.08
CA ASP A 77 0.38 -9.51 -13.63
C ASP A 77 1.26 -10.57 -12.95
N VAL A 78 1.22 -11.83 -13.37
CA VAL A 78 2.10 -12.89 -12.86
C VAL A 78 3.58 -12.58 -13.11
N TYR A 79 3.92 -11.94 -14.25
CA TYR A 79 5.27 -11.43 -14.46
C TYR A 79 5.66 -10.40 -13.40
N HIS A 80 4.79 -9.43 -13.08
CA HIS A 80 5.07 -8.45 -12.01
C HIS A 80 5.23 -9.12 -10.64
N LEU A 81 4.39 -10.10 -10.29
CA LEU A 81 4.50 -10.83 -9.02
C LEU A 81 5.87 -11.53 -8.93
N ALA A 82 6.29 -12.19 -10.02
CA ALA A 82 7.60 -12.84 -10.09
C ALA A 82 8.75 -11.82 -10.03
N ARG A 83 8.61 -10.66 -10.70
CA ARG A 83 9.62 -9.59 -10.70
C ARG A 83 9.82 -8.97 -9.32
N LEU A 84 8.76 -8.88 -8.53
CA LEU A 84 8.80 -8.42 -7.13
C LEU A 84 9.34 -9.49 -6.16
N GLY A 85 9.70 -10.67 -6.65
CA GLY A 85 10.27 -11.74 -5.83
C GLY A 85 9.25 -12.43 -4.93
N PHE A 86 7.96 -12.34 -5.24
CA PHE A 86 6.92 -13.04 -4.49
C PHE A 86 7.01 -14.55 -4.73
N ASN A 87 6.85 -15.32 -3.66
CA ASN A 87 6.82 -16.78 -3.72
C ASN A 87 5.48 -17.37 -3.25
N ALA A 88 4.51 -16.51 -2.94
CA ALA A 88 3.20 -16.89 -2.43
C ALA A 88 2.06 -16.16 -3.16
N TYR A 89 0.95 -16.85 -3.32
CA TYR A 89 -0.30 -16.33 -3.82
C TYR A 89 -1.46 -16.94 -3.03
N ARG A 90 -2.39 -16.10 -2.57
CA ARG A 90 -3.61 -16.55 -1.92
C ARG A 90 -4.83 -16.04 -2.68
N ILE A 91 -5.89 -16.85 -2.72
CA ILE A 91 -7.18 -16.44 -3.29
C ILE A 91 -8.32 -16.97 -2.44
N HIS A 92 -9.36 -16.16 -2.24
CA HIS A 92 -10.68 -16.69 -1.94
C HIS A 92 -11.46 -16.87 -3.24
N ILE A 93 -12.03 -18.06 -3.40
CA ILE A 93 -12.84 -18.37 -4.56
C ILE A 93 -14.27 -17.89 -4.30
N TRP A 94 -14.81 -17.11 -5.23
CA TRP A 94 -16.24 -16.82 -5.27
C TRP A 94 -16.97 -18.06 -5.73
N ASP A 95 -17.30 -18.93 -4.77
CA ASP A 95 -18.08 -20.15 -4.98
C ASP A 95 -19.41 -19.86 -5.70
N VAL A 96 -19.93 -18.64 -5.53
CA VAL A 96 -21.11 -18.15 -6.26
C VAL A 96 -20.95 -18.11 -7.78
N GLU A 97 -19.72 -17.99 -8.29
CA GLU A 97 -19.44 -17.89 -9.73
C GLU A 97 -19.10 -19.26 -10.35
N ILE A 98 -18.89 -20.32 -9.55
CA ILE A 98 -18.45 -21.63 -10.04
C ILE A 98 -19.20 -22.81 -9.42
N SER A 99 -20.36 -22.60 -8.80
CA SER A 99 -21.17 -23.69 -8.24
C SER A 99 -22.66 -23.54 -8.51
N ASP A 100 -23.38 -24.66 -8.43
CA ASP A 100 -24.85 -24.69 -8.47
C ASP A 100 -25.48 -24.73 -7.07
N ALA A 101 -26.81 -24.77 -7.02
CA ALA A 101 -27.61 -24.81 -5.79
C ALA A 101 -27.32 -26.00 -4.88
N LYS A 102 -26.80 -27.10 -5.43
CA LYS A 102 -26.46 -28.34 -4.72
C LYS A 102 -24.97 -28.44 -4.40
N GLY A 103 -24.20 -27.41 -4.73
CA GLY A 103 -22.75 -27.39 -4.58
C GLY A 103 -22.02 -28.26 -5.59
N ASN A 104 -22.57 -28.52 -6.77
CA ASN A 104 -21.77 -29.09 -7.86
C ASN A 104 -20.84 -28.01 -8.42
N LEU A 105 -19.59 -28.37 -8.68
CA LEU A 105 -18.63 -27.50 -9.34
C LEU A 105 -19.02 -27.35 -10.81
N ILE A 106 -19.08 -26.11 -11.30
CA ILE A 106 -19.43 -25.80 -12.67
C ILE A 106 -18.16 -25.49 -13.46
N ALA A 107 -17.93 -26.24 -14.53
CA ALA A 107 -16.89 -25.92 -15.50
C ALA A 107 -17.33 -24.74 -16.38
N ASN A 108 -16.77 -23.56 -16.11
CA ASN A 108 -17.04 -22.33 -16.84
C ASN A 108 -15.75 -21.50 -17.00
N GLU A 109 -15.89 -20.30 -17.58
CA GLU A 109 -14.77 -19.39 -17.83
C GLU A 109 -14.04 -18.97 -16.54
N HIS A 110 -14.74 -18.74 -15.43
CA HIS A 110 -14.10 -18.40 -14.15
C HIS A 110 -13.19 -19.52 -13.64
N LEU A 111 -13.64 -20.79 -13.70
CA LEU A 111 -12.83 -21.93 -13.32
C LEU A 111 -11.64 -22.14 -14.28
N ASP A 112 -11.84 -21.95 -15.59
CA ASP A 112 -10.75 -22.01 -16.58
C ASP A 112 -9.69 -20.92 -16.35
N LEU A 113 -10.10 -19.69 -15.99
CA LEU A 113 -9.19 -18.60 -15.65
C LEU A 113 -8.44 -18.86 -14.35
N LEU A 114 -9.09 -19.44 -13.33
CA LEU A 114 -8.44 -19.87 -12.10
C LEU A 114 -7.37 -20.94 -12.39
N ASP A 115 -7.72 -21.94 -13.18
CA ASP A 115 -6.81 -23.00 -13.60
C ASP A 115 -5.61 -22.45 -14.39
N TYR A 116 -5.88 -21.52 -15.32
CA TYR A 116 -4.84 -20.86 -16.08
C TYR A 116 -3.89 -20.06 -15.17
N LEU A 117 -4.44 -19.26 -14.25
CA LEU A 117 -3.66 -18.52 -13.25
C LEU A 117 -2.76 -19.43 -12.42
N PHE A 118 -3.28 -20.56 -11.93
CA PHE A 118 -2.47 -21.53 -11.18
C PHE A 118 -1.30 -22.04 -12.02
N SER A 119 -1.54 -22.39 -13.29
CA SER A 119 -0.45 -22.83 -14.17
C SER A 119 0.64 -21.77 -14.37
N LYS A 120 0.27 -20.49 -14.47
CA LYS A 120 1.22 -19.37 -14.61
C LYS A 120 1.99 -19.09 -13.34
N LEU A 121 1.36 -19.20 -12.18
CA LEU A 121 2.04 -19.12 -10.89
C LEU A 121 3.05 -20.26 -10.72
N GLU A 122 2.70 -21.49 -11.15
CA GLU A 122 3.61 -22.65 -11.13
C GLU A 122 4.83 -22.46 -12.04
N GLU A 123 4.63 -21.94 -13.26
CA GLU A 123 5.72 -21.61 -14.19
C GLU A 123 6.73 -20.64 -13.57
N ARG A 124 6.30 -19.78 -12.63
CA ARG A 124 7.15 -18.81 -11.93
C ARG A 124 7.64 -19.26 -10.56
N GLY A 125 7.25 -20.46 -10.10
CA GLY A 125 7.66 -20.98 -8.80
C GLY A 125 6.84 -20.46 -7.60
N ILE A 126 5.68 -19.84 -7.84
CA ILE A 126 4.84 -19.21 -6.81
C ILE A 126 3.90 -20.25 -6.20
N ARG A 127 3.90 -20.38 -4.87
CA ARG A 127 3.06 -21.32 -4.11
C ARG A 127 1.68 -20.75 -3.85
N ILE A 128 0.69 -21.63 -3.75
CA ILE A 128 -0.73 -21.28 -3.75
C ILE A 128 -1.39 -21.73 -2.44
N LEU A 129 -2.04 -20.82 -1.73
CA LEU A 129 -2.99 -21.13 -0.66
C LEU A 129 -4.41 -20.84 -1.15
N VAL A 130 -5.27 -21.84 -1.16
CA VAL A 130 -6.64 -21.70 -1.69
C VAL A 130 -7.63 -21.57 -0.56
N THR A 131 -8.35 -20.47 -0.48
CA THR A 131 -9.57 -20.36 0.32
C THR A 131 -10.76 -20.78 -0.54
N ALA A 132 -11.39 -21.89 -0.17
CA ALA A 132 -12.28 -22.63 -1.06
C ALA A 132 -13.60 -21.93 -1.38
N MET A 133 -14.15 -21.15 -0.45
CA MET A 133 -15.43 -20.45 -0.61
C MET A 133 -15.50 -19.17 0.22
N THR A 134 -16.45 -18.29 -0.10
CA THR A 134 -16.70 -17.01 0.62
C THR A 134 -18.03 -16.99 1.34
N ASN A 135 -19.03 -17.72 0.84
CA ASN A 135 -20.41 -17.68 1.35
C ASN A 135 -21.05 -16.29 1.28
N PHE A 136 -20.61 -15.43 0.35
CA PHE A 136 -21.23 -14.14 0.00
C PHE A 136 -21.08 -13.82 -1.49
N GLY A 137 -21.74 -12.76 -1.96
CA GLY A 137 -21.83 -12.43 -3.39
C GLY A 137 -20.61 -11.71 -3.98
N ASN A 138 -20.58 -11.58 -5.32
CA ASN A 138 -19.49 -10.99 -6.12
C ASN A 138 -19.61 -9.47 -6.38
N GLY A 139 -20.36 -8.75 -5.53
CA GLY A 139 -20.93 -7.46 -5.88
C GLY A 139 -19.96 -6.29 -5.92
N TYR A 140 -19.00 -6.15 -4.99
CA TYR A 140 -18.16 -4.96 -4.90
C TYR A 140 -17.43 -4.63 -6.22
N PRO A 141 -17.29 -3.34 -6.62
CA PRO A 141 -17.94 -2.13 -6.11
C PRO A 141 -19.36 -1.91 -6.69
N GLU A 142 -19.85 -2.88 -7.46
CA GLU A 142 -21.16 -2.91 -8.09
C GLU A 142 -22.21 -3.65 -7.21
N ARG A 143 -23.32 -4.08 -7.81
CA ARG A 143 -24.28 -4.99 -7.16
C ARG A 143 -23.92 -6.44 -7.48
N ASN A 144 -24.30 -7.35 -6.59
CA ASN A 144 -24.18 -8.79 -6.84
C ASN A 144 -24.87 -9.19 -8.17
N GLN A 145 -24.20 -10.03 -8.95
CA GLN A 145 -24.80 -10.74 -10.07
C GLN A 145 -25.30 -12.10 -9.55
N ILE A 146 -26.60 -12.21 -9.30
CA ILE A 146 -27.19 -13.41 -8.69
C ILE A 146 -27.07 -14.60 -9.65
N THR A 147 -26.50 -15.70 -9.14
CA THR A 147 -26.37 -17.00 -9.81
C THR A 147 -27.24 -18.04 -9.11
N GLU A 148 -27.24 -19.28 -9.61
CA GLU A 148 -27.94 -20.40 -8.96
C GLU A 148 -27.13 -21.05 -7.81
N ALA A 149 -25.98 -20.50 -7.45
CA ALA A 149 -25.08 -21.09 -6.47
C ALA A 149 -25.68 -21.19 -5.07
N PHE A 150 -25.29 -22.24 -4.33
CA PHE A 150 -25.81 -22.52 -2.99
C PHE A 150 -25.66 -21.33 -2.01
N SER A 151 -24.59 -20.55 -2.10
CA SER A 151 -24.35 -19.42 -1.18
C SER A 151 -25.35 -18.27 -1.31
N TYR A 152 -26.07 -18.14 -2.43
CA TYR A 152 -27.17 -17.19 -2.55
C TYR A 152 -28.49 -17.68 -1.92
N LEU A 153 -28.58 -18.96 -1.56
CA LEU A 153 -29.80 -19.56 -1.00
C LEU A 153 -29.89 -19.43 0.52
N TYR A 154 -28.80 -19.06 1.18
CA TYR A 154 -28.70 -19.03 2.63
C TYR A 154 -28.10 -17.70 3.13
N ASP A 155 -28.49 -17.29 4.33
CA ASP A 155 -27.87 -16.16 5.01
C ASP A 155 -26.42 -16.49 5.43
N LYS A 156 -25.47 -15.55 5.25
CA LYS A 156 -24.04 -15.74 5.54
C LYS A 156 -23.77 -16.25 6.96
N CYS A 157 -24.55 -15.80 7.94
CA CYS A 157 -24.36 -16.14 9.35
C CYS A 157 -25.08 -17.42 9.78
N SER A 158 -25.96 -17.95 8.93
CA SER A 158 -26.75 -19.17 9.18
C SER A 158 -26.26 -20.38 8.37
N ILE A 159 -25.53 -20.14 7.29
CA ILE A 159 -25.07 -21.17 6.32
C ILE A 159 -24.18 -22.27 6.94
N HIS A 160 -23.52 -21.98 8.07
CA HIS A 160 -22.67 -22.95 8.78
C HIS A 160 -23.45 -23.83 9.78
N ALA A 161 -24.75 -23.58 9.96
CA ALA A 161 -25.62 -24.34 10.84
C ALA A 161 -26.72 -25.11 10.08
N ASP A 162 -27.08 -24.67 8.87
CA ASP A 162 -28.10 -25.31 8.05
C ASP A 162 -27.60 -26.64 7.44
N PRO A 163 -28.24 -27.79 7.73
CA PRO A 163 -27.77 -29.09 7.22
C PRO A 163 -27.74 -29.22 5.69
N GLN A 164 -28.66 -28.56 4.98
CA GLN A 164 -28.70 -28.60 3.51
C GLN A 164 -27.57 -27.76 2.92
N ALA A 165 -27.32 -26.58 3.49
CA ALA A 165 -26.21 -25.74 3.09
C ALA A 165 -24.85 -26.41 3.36
N ILE A 166 -24.71 -27.09 4.49
CA ILE A 166 -23.50 -27.86 4.83
C ILE A 166 -23.29 -28.99 3.83
N GLU A 167 -24.34 -29.69 3.40
CA GLU A 167 -24.20 -30.76 2.41
C GLU A 167 -23.78 -30.22 1.03
N ALA A 168 -24.32 -29.08 0.60
CA ALA A 168 -23.87 -28.40 -0.61
C ALA A 168 -22.39 -27.99 -0.53
N GLN A 169 -21.96 -27.41 0.59
CA GLN A 169 -20.55 -27.07 0.82
C GLN A 169 -19.63 -28.31 0.79
N LYS A 170 -20.06 -29.44 1.37
CA LYS A 170 -19.31 -30.70 1.33
C LYS A 170 -19.16 -31.24 -0.08
N HIS A 171 -20.22 -31.19 -0.89
CA HIS A 171 -20.17 -31.56 -2.30
C HIS A 171 -19.18 -30.67 -3.05
N TYR A 172 -19.32 -29.35 -2.89
CA TYR A 172 -18.51 -28.37 -3.59
C TYR A 172 -17.03 -28.52 -3.26
N ILE A 173 -16.67 -28.50 -1.96
CA ILE A 173 -15.26 -28.58 -1.56
C ILE A 173 -14.62 -29.92 -1.96
N SER A 174 -15.39 -31.02 -1.97
CA SER A 174 -14.92 -32.33 -2.41
C SER A 174 -14.66 -32.36 -3.92
N GLN A 175 -15.52 -31.72 -4.72
CA GLN A 175 -15.34 -31.61 -6.16
C GLN A 175 -14.17 -30.68 -6.50
N LEU A 176 -14.07 -29.52 -5.84
CA LEU A 176 -13.00 -28.54 -6.04
C LEU A 176 -11.61 -29.15 -5.84
N VAL A 177 -11.37 -29.88 -4.73
CA VAL A 177 -10.03 -30.45 -4.48
C VAL A 177 -9.69 -31.62 -5.42
N ASN A 178 -10.70 -32.26 -6.03
CA ASN A 178 -10.51 -33.30 -7.05
C ASN A 178 -10.49 -32.77 -8.48
N HIS A 179 -10.81 -31.49 -8.69
CA HIS A 179 -10.80 -30.86 -10.00
C HIS A 179 -9.40 -30.93 -10.60
N ILE A 180 -9.33 -31.43 -11.83
CA ILE A 180 -8.08 -31.56 -12.58
C ILE A 180 -7.92 -30.29 -13.39
N ASN A 181 -6.90 -29.51 -13.05
CA ASN A 181 -6.50 -28.35 -13.82
C ASN A 181 -6.08 -28.80 -15.23
N PRO A 182 -6.74 -28.36 -16.32
CA PRO A 182 -6.41 -28.79 -17.68
C PRO A 182 -5.04 -28.30 -18.15
N TYR A 183 -4.48 -27.24 -17.56
CA TYR A 183 -3.17 -26.69 -17.92
C TYR A 183 -2.01 -27.40 -17.23
N THR A 184 -2.21 -27.94 -16.02
CA THR A 184 -1.15 -28.64 -15.27
C THR A 184 -1.32 -30.17 -15.30
N GLY A 185 -2.53 -30.64 -15.62
CA GLY A 185 -2.90 -32.07 -15.60
C GLY A 185 -3.00 -32.67 -14.20
N LYS A 186 -3.02 -31.84 -13.15
CA LYS A 186 -3.02 -32.29 -11.74
C LYS A 186 -4.32 -31.90 -11.06
N ALA A 187 -4.81 -32.78 -10.19
CA ALA A 187 -5.88 -32.39 -9.27
C ALA A 187 -5.33 -31.38 -8.25
N TYR A 188 -6.14 -30.40 -7.80
CA TYR A 188 -5.67 -29.39 -6.84
C TYR A 188 -5.07 -30.00 -5.56
N LYS A 189 -5.65 -31.11 -5.05
CA LYS A 189 -5.12 -31.85 -3.89
C LYS A 189 -3.78 -32.56 -4.14
N ASP A 190 -3.42 -32.79 -5.40
CA ASP A 190 -2.22 -33.51 -5.83
C ASP A 190 -1.16 -32.56 -6.38
N ASP A 191 -1.51 -31.29 -6.62
CA ASP A 191 -0.59 -30.29 -7.16
C ASP A 191 0.44 -29.84 -6.12
N PRO A 192 1.76 -30.07 -6.29
CA PRO A 192 2.76 -29.68 -5.30
C PRO A 192 2.84 -28.17 -5.04
N TYR A 193 2.37 -27.31 -5.95
CA TYR A 193 2.36 -25.86 -5.76
C TYR A 193 1.19 -25.36 -4.92
N VAL A 194 0.08 -26.11 -4.87
CA VAL A 194 -0.99 -25.87 -3.89
C VAL A 194 -0.50 -26.36 -2.52
N VAL A 195 -0.31 -25.43 -1.58
CA VAL A 195 0.21 -25.70 -0.24
C VAL A 195 -0.86 -26.26 0.68
N GLY A 196 -2.10 -25.79 0.55
CA GLY A 196 -3.20 -26.22 1.39
C GLY A 196 -4.50 -25.50 1.05
N PHE A 197 -5.53 -25.81 1.84
CA PHE A 197 -6.87 -25.28 1.66
C PHE A 197 -7.37 -24.62 2.95
N GLU A 198 -7.78 -23.37 2.88
CA GLU A 198 -8.64 -22.76 3.90
C GLU A 198 -10.10 -23.04 3.53
N ILE A 199 -10.91 -23.42 4.52
CA ILE A 199 -12.32 -23.80 4.28
C ILE A 199 -13.13 -22.61 3.78
N ASN A 200 -13.12 -21.47 4.48
CA ASN A 200 -13.93 -20.32 4.13
C ASN A 200 -13.23 -18.97 4.41
N ASN A 201 -13.55 -17.98 3.59
CA ASN A 201 -13.18 -16.60 3.78
C ASN A 201 -14.14 -15.94 4.78
N GLU A 202 -13.61 -15.28 5.82
CA GLU A 202 -14.39 -14.45 6.76
C GLU A 202 -15.72 -15.09 7.21
N PRO A 203 -15.69 -16.27 7.85
CA PRO A 203 -16.89 -16.94 8.28
C PRO A 203 -17.70 -16.06 9.24
N CYS A 204 -19.03 -16.17 9.17
CA CYS A 204 -19.90 -15.69 10.22
C CYS A 204 -20.48 -16.88 10.99
N HIS A 205 -20.12 -16.99 12.26
CA HIS A 205 -20.71 -17.95 13.20
C HIS A 205 -21.63 -17.22 14.16
N THR A 206 -22.80 -17.80 14.38
CA THR A 206 -23.73 -17.35 15.42
C THR A 206 -24.18 -18.55 16.25
N GLY A 207 -24.54 -18.31 17.52
CA GLY A 207 -25.07 -19.34 18.41
C GLY A 207 -24.01 -20.17 19.13
N GLU A 208 -24.27 -21.46 19.32
CA GLU A 208 -23.42 -22.32 20.16
C GLU A 208 -22.08 -22.68 19.50
N VAL A 209 -20.98 -22.54 20.24
CA VAL A 209 -19.61 -22.91 19.83
C VAL A 209 -19.52 -24.35 19.30
N GLY A 210 -20.34 -25.27 19.82
CA GLY A 210 -20.40 -26.65 19.39
C GLY A 210 -20.84 -26.84 17.93
N ILE A 211 -21.67 -25.93 17.39
CA ILE A 211 -22.12 -25.95 15.99
C ILE A 211 -20.93 -25.66 15.07
N THR A 212 -20.15 -24.61 15.36
CA THR A 212 -18.93 -24.28 14.62
C THR A 212 -17.94 -25.43 14.60
N LYS A 213 -17.70 -26.07 15.75
CA LYS A 213 -16.81 -27.24 15.82
C LYS A 213 -17.31 -28.39 14.96
N ARG A 214 -18.62 -28.65 14.96
CA ARG A 214 -19.24 -29.69 14.12
C ARG A 214 -19.07 -29.38 12.65
N TYR A 215 -19.38 -28.15 12.23
CA TYR A 215 -19.20 -27.69 10.86
C TYR A 215 -17.77 -27.89 10.35
N ILE A 216 -16.77 -27.45 11.12
CA ILE A 216 -15.35 -27.62 10.76
C ILE A 216 -15.01 -29.11 10.59
N ASN A 217 -15.48 -29.97 11.50
CA ASN A 217 -15.24 -31.41 11.43
C ASN A 217 -15.93 -32.07 10.22
N GLU A 218 -17.13 -31.63 9.84
CA GLU A 218 -17.82 -32.11 8.62
C GLU A 218 -17.04 -31.75 7.35
N MET A 219 -16.53 -30.51 7.25
CA MET A 219 -15.68 -30.07 6.13
C MET A 219 -14.37 -30.85 6.07
N LEU A 220 -13.70 -31.04 7.22
CA LEU A 220 -12.48 -31.86 7.31
C LEU A 220 -12.73 -33.32 6.90
N SER A 221 -13.87 -33.87 7.29
CA SER A 221 -14.29 -35.23 6.90
C SER A 221 -14.51 -35.34 5.39
N ALA A 222 -15.18 -34.35 4.79
CA ALA A 222 -15.40 -34.29 3.34
C ALA A 222 -14.08 -34.19 2.56
N LEU A 223 -13.19 -33.28 2.94
CA LEU A 223 -11.85 -33.13 2.35
C LEU A 223 -11.04 -34.43 2.48
N LYS A 224 -11.05 -35.07 3.65
CA LYS A 224 -10.36 -36.35 3.86
C LYS A 224 -10.94 -37.47 2.99
N LYS A 225 -12.27 -37.55 2.87
CA LYS A 225 -12.97 -38.53 2.02
C LYS A 225 -12.67 -38.30 0.54
N ALA A 226 -12.51 -37.05 0.12
CA ALA A 226 -12.05 -36.66 -1.22
C ALA A 226 -10.57 -37.01 -1.48
N GLY A 227 -9.84 -37.46 -0.46
CA GLY A 227 -8.44 -37.87 -0.56
C GLY A 227 -7.44 -36.75 -0.35
N ASN A 228 -7.85 -35.58 0.16
CA ASN A 228 -6.93 -34.50 0.47
C ASN A 228 -5.95 -34.92 1.58
N ARG A 229 -4.65 -34.73 1.32
CA ARG A 229 -3.57 -34.92 2.29
C ARG A 229 -2.85 -33.61 2.64
N LYS A 230 -3.20 -32.51 1.96
CA LYS A 230 -2.61 -31.20 2.21
C LYS A 230 -3.15 -30.60 3.52
N PRO A 231 -2.36 -29.74 4.18
CA PRO A 231 -2.83 -28.92 5.30
C PRO A 231 -4.18 -28.24 5.04
N VAL A 232 -5.04 -28.25 6.06
CA VAL A 232 -6.29 -27.50 6.08
C VAL A 232 -6.20 -26.37 7.10
N PHE A 233 -6.65 -25.18 6.70
CA PHE A 233 -6.65 -23.96 7.50
C PHE A 233 -8.08 -23.52 7.82
N TYR A 234 -8.21 -22.73 8.89
CA TYR A 234 -9.46 -22.06 9.24
C TYR A 234 -9.23 -20.62 9.69
N ASN A 235 -10.14 -19.74 9.29
CA ASN A 235 -10.09 -18.33 9.63
C ASN A 235 -10.47 -18.11 11.11
N VAL A 236 -9.62 -17.36 11.82
CA VAL A 236 -9.80 -17.03 13.24
C VAL A 236 -9.88 -15.53 13.50
N SER A 237 -10.04 -14.73 12.44
CA SER A 237 -10.12 -13.27 12.54
C SER A 237 -11.48 -12.77 12.99
N HIS A 238 -12.50 -13.62 12.85
CA HIS A 238 -13.91 -13.34 13.11
C HIS A 238 -14.42 -14.16 14.28
N ASN A 239 -15.54 -13.73 14.87
CA ASN A 239 -16.27 -14.47 15.92
C ASN A 239 -15.38 -14.92 17.10
N MET A 240 -14.82 -13.96 17.84
CA MET A 240 -13.92 -14.21 18.98
C MET A 240 -14.46 -15.25 19.98
N GLU A 241 -15.76 -15.24 20.22
CA GLU A 241 -16.48 -16.16 21.10
C GLU A 241 -16.45 -17.62 20.62
N HIS A 242 -16.17 -17.87 19.34
CA HIS A 242 -16.04 -19.19 18.74
C HIS A 242 -14.59 -19.70 18.65
N VAL A 243 -13.60 -18.91 19.07
CA VAL A 243 -12.17 -19.28 19.04
C VAL A 243 -11.86 -20.68 19.59
N PRO A 244 -12.46 -21.13 20.71
CA PRO A 244 -12.22 -22.50 21.21
C PRO A 244 -12.58 -23.59 20.19
N ALA A 245 -13.61 -23.39 19.34
CA ALA A 245 -13.96 -24.36 18.31
C ALA A 245 -12.86 -24.50 17.25
N TYR A 246 -12.23 -23.38 16.86
CA TYR A 246 -11.16 -23.37 15.87
C TYR A 246 -9.95 -24.18 16.37
N TYR A 247 -9.52 -23.93 17.60
CA TYR A 247 -8.33 -24.57 18.16
C TYR A 247 -8.52 -26.03 18.58
N GLN A 248 -9.72 -26.40 18.99
CA GLN A 248 -10.06 -27.79 19.32
C GLN A 248 -10.42 -28.66 18.11
N SER A 249 -10.47 -28.08 16.91
CA SER A 249 -10.66 -28.83 15.67
C SER A 249 -9.33 -29.40 15.15
N ALA A 250 -9.41 -30.35 14.22
CA ALA A 250 -8.24 -31.03 13.64
C ALA A 250 -7.57 -30.27 12.47
N VAL A 251 -7.94 -29.00 12.22
CA VAL A 251 -7.24 -28.15 11.23
C VAL A 251 -5.77 -28.01 11.62
N GLN A 252 -4.89 -27.96 10.62
CA GLN A 252 -3.45 -27.87 10.85
C GLN A 252 -2.92 -26.43 10.87
N GLY A 253 -3.71 -25.47 10.40
CA GLY A 253 -3.35 -24.05 10.43
C GLY A 253 -4.53 -23.13 10.70
N THR A 254 -4.19 -21.87 11.01
CA THR A 254 -5.13 -20.79 11.29
C THR A 254 -4.75 -19.56 10.50
N THR A 255 -5.74 -18.80 10.05
CA THR A 255 -5.54 -17.63 9.20
C THR A 255 -6.10 -16.36 9.82
N TYR A 256 -5.40 -15.25 9.57
CA TYR A 256 -5.51 -13.99 10.27
C TYR A 256 -5.56 -12.81 9.28
N GLN A 257 -6.25 -11.74 9.66
CA GLN A 257 -6.29 -10.47 8.94
C GLN A 257 -5.57 -9.37 9.70
N TRP A 258 -5.15 -8.32 8.99
CA TRP A 258 -4.76 -7.06 9.61
C TRP A 258 -4.96 -5.83 8.72
N TYR A 259 -5.87 -4.95 9.14
CA TYR A 259 -6.03 -3.60 8.58
C TYR A 259 -5.78 -2.59 9.71
N PRO A 260 -4.51 -2.22 9.97
CA PRO A 260 -4.12 -1.45 11.14
C PRO A 260 -4.70 -0.02 11.16
N VAL A 261 -5.04 0.52 10.00
CA VAL A 261 -5.49 1.92 9.82
C VAL A 261 -6.93 2.00 9.30
N GLY A 262 -7.74 0.99 9.61
CA GLY A 262 -9.11 0.86 9.11
C GLY A 262 -9.16 0.56 7.61
N LEU A 263 -10.33 0.76 7.00
CA LEU A 263 -10.61 0.54 5.58
C LEU A 263 -11.55 1.64 5.07
N VAL A 264 -11.53 1.88 3.75
CA VAL A 264 -12.55 2.68 3.04
C VAL A 264 -12.66 4.11 3.58
N ALA A 265 -11.53 4.80 3.78
CA ALA A 265 -11.51 6.19 4.21
C ALA A 265 -12.10 7.18 3.17
N GLY A 266 -12.16 6.76 1.90
CA GLY A 266 -12.61 7.60 0.79
C GLY A 266 -11.61 8.68 0.38
N ARG A 267 -10.39 8.65 0.94
CA ARG A 267 -9.26 9.55 0.69
C ARG A 267 -7.97 8.91 1.16
N GLU A 268 -6.84 9.40 0.66
CA GLU A 268 -5.52 9.03 1.16
C GLU A 268 -5.34 9.45 2.62
N ARG A 269 -4.83 8.52 3.43
CA ARG A 269 -4.44 8.74 4.82
C ARG A 269 -2.98 9.18 4.90
N LYS A 270 -2.73 10.29 5.58
CA LYS A 270 -1.39 10.86 5.81
C LYS A 270 -1.00 10.79 7.29
N GLY A 271 0.30 10.91 7.57
CA GLY A 271 0.89 10.78 8.90
C GLY A 271 1.77 9.54 9.10
N ASN A 272 2.38 9.46 10.27
CA ASN A 272 3.21 8.33 10.69
C ASN A 272 2.35 7.16 11.23
N PHE A 273 2.38 6.02 10.53
CA PHE A 273 1.64 4.82 10.92
C PHE A 273 2.52 3.72 11.53
N LEU A 274 3.81 3.97 11.78
CA LEU A 274 4.70 2.98 12.40
C LEU A 274 4.21 2.51 13.79
N PRO A 275 3.65 3.36 14.68
CA PRO A 275 3.04 2.89 15.92
C PRO A 275 1.86 1.92 15.73
N TYR A 276 1.13 2.04 14.60
CA TYR A 276 -0.04 1.20 14.31
C TYR A 276 0.35 -0.23 13.91
N VAL A 277 1.59 -0.43 13.49
CA VAL A 277 2.12 -1.71 13.02
C VAL A 277 3.24 -2.27 13.89
N ALA A 278 3.52 -1.63 15.03
CA ALA A 278 4.60 -2.01 15.93
C ALA A 278 4.38 -3.38 16.60
N ASN A 279 3.13 -3.83 16.74
CA ASN A 279 2.79 -5.08 17.40
C ASN A 279 1.53 -5.72 16.80
N TYR A 280 1.50 -7.05 16.77
CA TYR A 280 0.32 -7.86 16.44
C TYR A 280 0.02 -8.82 17.59
N SER A 281 -0.81 -8.35 18.53
CA SER A 281 -1.24 -9.13 19.70
C SER A 281 -2.32 -10.14 19.32
N ILE A 282 -2.13 -11.40 19.75
CA ILE A 282 -3.12 -12.48 19.61
C ILE A 282 -3.67 -12.82 21.00
N PRO A 283 -4.84 -12.27 21.41
CA PRO A 283 -5.32 -12.37 22.79
C PRO A 283 -5.67 -13.80 23.23
N PHE A 284 -5.87 -14.70 22.27
CA PHE A 284 -6.16 -16.12 22.49
C PHE A 284 -4.94 -17.03 22.26
N ALA A 285 -3.72 -16.50 22.33
CA ALA A 285 -2.49 -17.29 22.18
C ALA A 285 -2.32 -18.42 23.23
N ASN A 286 -3.06 -18.34 24.34
CA ASN A 286 -3.07 -19.35 25.41
C ASN A 286 -4.07 -20.50 25.17
N GLU A 287 -4.84 -20.47 24.08
CA GLU A 287 -5.81 -21.53 23.77
C GLU A 287 -5.15 -22.89 23.55
N LYS A 288 -5.81 -23.94 24.02
CA LYS A 288 -5.29 -25.31 23.88
C LYS A 288 -5.21 -25.68 22.40
N GLY A 289 -4.00 -25.98 21.93
CA GLY A 289 -3.72 -26.30 20.53
C GLY A 289 -3.24 -25.13 19.69
N PHE A 290 -3.14 -23.91 20.26
CA PHE A 290 -2.62 -22.74 19.56
C PHE A 290 -1.21 -22.97 19.01
N ALA A 291 -0.29 -23.44 19.87
CA ALA A 291 1.10 -23.65 19.50
C ALA A 291 1.33 -24.75 18.45
N SER A 292 0.35 -25.63 18.21
CA SER A 292 0.47 -26.73 17.25
C SER A 292 -0.11 -26.42 15.87
N LYS A 293 -0.62 -25.20 15.65
CA LYS A 293 -1.20 -24.78 14.37
C LYS A 293 -0.31 -23.74 13.68
N ALA A 294 -0.12 -23.91 12.37
CA ALA A 294 0.56 -22.90 11.57
C ALA A 294 -0.26 -21.60 11.50
N LYS A 295 0.45 -20.49 11.31
CA LYS A 295 -0.16 -19.16 11.20
C LYS A 295 0.07 -18.56 9.82
N ALA A 296 -1.01 -18.11 9.20
CA ALA A 296 -0.99 -17.35 7.95
C ALA A 296 -1.70 -16.00 8.15
N ILE A 297 -1.05 -14.90 7.78
CA ILE A 297 -1.75 -13.65 7.47
C ILE A 297 -2.22 -13.81 6.03
N TYR A 298 -3.51 -14.07 5.84
CA TYR A 298 -4.03 -14.35 4.51
C TYR A 298 -4.43 -13.06 3.77
N GLU A 299 -4.80 -12.02 4.53
CA GLU A 299 -5.09 -10.68 4.04
C GLU A 299 -4.56 -9.64 5.02
N TYR A 300 -3.77 -8.70 4.52
CA TYR A 300 -3.42 -7.51 5.26
C TYR A 300 -3.17 -6.36 4.30
N ASP A 301 -3.36 -5.14 4.78
CA ASP A 301 -2.90 -3.93 4.10
C ASP A 301 -2.94 -2.74 5.06
N PRO A 302 -1.94 -1.85 5.06
CA PRO A 302 -2.11 -0.52 5.62
C PRO A 302 -2.97 0.30 4.66
N ALA A 303 -4.28 0.11 4.76
CA ALA A 303 -5.23 0.59 3.78
C ALA A 303 -5.27 2.12 3.66
N ASP A 304 -5.63 2.60 2.48
CA ASP A 304 -5.70 4.02 2.13
C ASP A 304 -4.35 4.76 2.22
N VAL A 305 -3.23 4.03 2.14
CA VAL A 305 -1.85 4.57 2.23
C VAL A 305 -1.02 4.22 0.99
N LEU A 306 -0.32 5.23 0.44
CA LEU A 306 0.62 5.09 -0.68
C LEU A 306 2.10 5.01 -0.27
N TYR A 307 2.41 5.22 1.01
CA TYR A 307 3.78 5.31 1.51
C TYR A 307 4.62 4.05 1.22
N GLY A 308 5.90 4.26 0.92
CA GLY A 308 6.91 3.24 0.64
C GLY A 308 7.60 2.67 1.88
N TYR A 309 7.28 3.10 3.11
CA TYR A 309 8.01 2.65 4.31
C TYR A 309 7.36 1.50 5.09
N ILE A 310 6.07 1.25 4.93
CA ILE A 310 5.28 0.54 5.97
C ILE A 310 5.29 -1.00 5.86
N HIS A 311 5.31 -1.56 4.65
CA HIS A 311 5.18 -3.02 4.47
C HIS A 311 6.29 -3.83 5.15
N PRO A 312 7.58 -3.42 5.11
CA PRO A 312 8.64 -4.14 5.80
C PRO A 312 8.47 -4.16 7.33
N ALA A 313 7.94 -3.09 7.92
CA ALA A 313 7.62 -3.06 9.35
C ALA A 313 6.51 -4.06 9.71
N MET A 314 5.49 -4.18 8.85
CA MET A 314 4.43 -5.19 9.02
C MET A 314 4.99 -6.61 8.89
N SER A 315 5.81 -6.89 7.87
CA SER A 315 6.49 -8.19 7.72
C SER A 315 7.33 -8.55 8.94
N ARG A 316 8.12 -7.60 9.47
CA ARG A 316 8.89 -7.79 10.70
C ARG A 316 7.96 -8.20 11.84
N THR A 317 6.88 -7.45 12.08
CA THR A 317 5.90 -7.76 13.13
C THR A 317 5.26 -9.14 12.93
N PHE A 318 4.91 -9.53 11.70
CA PHE A 318 4.39 -10.86 11.41
C PHE A 318 5.39 -11.97 11.72
N ARG A 319 6.66 -11.77 11.35
CA ARG A 319 7.72 -12.75 11.67
C ARG A 319 7.93 -12.86 13.18
N SER A 320 7.90 -11.75 13.92
CA SER A 320 7.93 -11.73 15.39
C SER A 320 6.75 -12.48 16.03
N SER A 321 5.57 -12.41 15.42
CA SER A 321 4.35 -13.13 15.87
C SER A 321 4.25 -14.57 15.33
N GLY A 322 5.28 -15.02 14.61
CA GLY A 322 5.45 -16.41 14.20
C GLY A 322 4.70 -16.82 12.94
N PHE A 323 4.26 -15.85 12.13
CA PHE A 323 3.63 -16.10 10.84
C PHE A 323 4.64 -16.57 9.79
N GLN A 324 4.22 -17.53 8.97
CA GLN A 324 5.03 -18.10 7.89
C GLN A 324 4.45 -17.87 6.50
N TRP A 325 3.17 -17.50 6.43
CA TRP A 325 2.51 -17.14 5.19
C TRP A 325 1.94 -15.73 5.34
N ILE A 326 2.34 -14.83 4.45
CA ILE A 326 2.02 -13.40 4.53
C ILE A 326 1.56 -12.94 3.14
N THR A 327 0.26 -12.71 2.96
CA THR A 327 -0.28 -12.24 1.68
C THR A 327 -1.04 -10.93 1.83
N GLN A 328 -0.57 -9.90 1.12
CA GLN A 328 -1.21 -8.58 1.04
C GLN A 328 -2.53 -8.70 0.27
N PHE A 329 -3.55 -7.94 0.65
CA PHE A 329 -4.81 -7.84 -0.09
C PHE A 329 -4.96 -6.41 -0.61
N ALA A 330 -5.12 -6.15 -1.91
CA ALA A 330 -4.82 -7.04 -3.02
C ALA A 330 -3.96 -6.31 -4.06
N TYR A 331 -3.32 -7.09 -4.93
CA TYR A 331 -2.62 -6.57 -6.10
C TYR A 331 -3.65 -6.14 -7.14
N ASP A 332 -3.56 -4.88 -7.58
CA ASP A 332 -4.47 -4.25 -8.53
C ASP A 332 -4.05 -4.64 -9.97
N PRO A 333 -4.93 -5.28 -10.77
CA PRO A 333 -4.56 -5.75 -12.10
C PRO A 333 -4.08 -4.62 -13.00
N LEU A 334 -2.98 -4.85 -13.73
CA LEU A 334 -2.27 -3.79 -14.48
C LEU A 334 -3.17 -2.95 -15.38
N ASP A 335 -4.12 -3.60 -16.02
CA ASP A 335 -4.99 -3.01 -17.03
C ASP A 335 -6.12 -2.13 -16.46
N ILE A 336 -6.37 -2.19 -15.15
CA ILE A 336 -7.34 -1.34 -14.45
C ILE A 336 -6.71 -0.52 -13.32
N ALA A 337 -5.44 -0.74 -13.00
CA ALA A 337 -4.69 -0.02 -11.97
C ALA A 337 -4.53 1.48 -12.24
N ALA A 338 -4.82 1.99 -13.44
CA ALA A 338 -4.92 3.43 -13.68
C ALA A 338 -6.08 4.11 -12.90
N TYR A 339 -7.02 3.33 -12.37
CA TYR A 339 -8.29 3.79 -11.80
C TYR A 339 -8.52 3.35 -10.35
N ASN A 340 -7.77 2.35 -9.87
CA ASN A 340 -7.91 1.72 -8.54
C ASN A 340 -9.36 1.31 -8.23
N THR A 341 -9.98 0.55 -9.13
CA THR A 341 -11.39 0.15 -9.00
C THR A 341 -11.60 -1.24 -8.41
N GLU A 342 -10.55 -2.06 -8.30
CA GLU A 342 -10.68 -3.44 -7.81
C GLU A 342 -11.10 -3.48 -6.34
N TYR A 343 -10.26 -2.91 -5.49
CA TYR A 343 -10.60 -2.62 -4.11
C TYR A 343 -10.00 -1.27 -3.76
N GLN A 344 -10.89 -0.28 -3.62
CA GLN A 344 -10.50 1.14 -3.60
C GLN A 344 -9.44 1.48 -2.56
N THR A 345 -9.29 0.66 -1.52
CA THR A 345 -8.52 0.96 -0.31
C THR A 345 -7.09 0.39 -0.34
N HIS A 346 -6.74 -0.50 -1.28
CA HIS A 346 -5.49 -1.26 -1.21
C HIS A 346 -4.39 -0.77 -2.15
N TYR A 347 -4.75 -0.49 -3.40
CA TYR A 347 -3.90 0.03 -4.45
C TYR A 347 -2.41 -0.38 -4.43
N LEU A 348 -2.10 -1.57 -4.94
CA LEU A 348 -0.73 -2.07 -5.11
C LEU A 348 -0.53 -2.54 -6.56
N ASN A 349 0.39 -1.92 -7.29
CA ASN A 349 0.82 -2.34 -8.61
C ASN A 349 2.27 -1.90 -8.89
N LEU A 350 3.08 -2.72 -9.58
CA LEU A 350 4.48 -2.37 -9.86
C LEU A 350 4.62 -1.10 -10.70
N ALA A 351 3.79 -0.93 -11.73
CA ALA A 351 3.86 0.23 -12.61
C ALA A 351 3.23 1.47 -11.98
N TYR A 352 2.06 1.33 -11.34
CA TYR A 352 1.27 2.48 -10.88
C TYR A 352 1.60 2.96 -9.45
N THR A 353 2.18 2.09 -8.62
CA THR A 353 2.58 2.43 -7.24
C THR A 353 4.02 1.99 -6.97
N PRO A 354 5.03 2.48 -7.71
CA PRO A 354 6.39 1.94 -7.70
C PRO A 354 7.05 1.97 -6.31
N ALA A 355 6.87 3.03 -5.53
CA ALA A 355 7.38 3.11 -4.16
C ALA A 355 6.80 1.99 -3.26
N LYS A 356 5.47 1.82 -3.26
CA LYS A 356 4.76 0.76 -2.51
C LYS A 356 5.13 -0.64 -3.01
N ALA A 357 5.35 -0.81 -4.31
CA ALA A 357 5.78 -2.06 -4.90
C ALA A 357 7.21 -2.45 -4.48
N ILE A 358 8.17 -1.53 -4.50
CA ILE A 358 9.52 -1.80 -3.98
C ILE A 358 9.49 -2.04 -2.46
N SER A 359 8.64 -1.32 -1.72
CA SER A 359 8.40 -1.56 -0.29
C SER A 359 7.93 -2.99 -0.02
N THR A 360 6.98 -3.51 -0.81
CA THR A 360 6.48 -4.89 -0.68
C THR A 360 7.51 -5.93 -1.14
N MET A 361 8.37 -5.62 -2.11
CA MET A 361 9.53 -6.45 -2.46
C MET A 361 10.52 -6.56 -1.28
N ILE A 362 10.82 -5.46 -0.60
CA ILE A 362 11.64 -5.47 0.62
C ILE A 362 10.93 -6.25 1.73
N ALA A 363 9.63 -6.11 1.87
CA ALA A 363 8.84 -6.84 2.86
C ALA A 363 8.84 -8.37 2.61
N ALA A 364 8.96 -8.81 1.36
CA ALA A 364 9.17 -10.21 1.01
C ALA A 364 10.53 -10.70 1.51
N GLU A 365 11.60 -9.93 1.31
CA GLU A 365 12.94 -10.25 1.82
C GLU A 365 12.98 -10.31 3.35
N VAL A 366 12.25 -9.42 4.04
CA VAL A 366 12.06 -9.51 5.50
C VAL A 366 11.44 -10.86 5.88
N ALA A 367 10.38 -11.29 5.18
CA ALA A 367 9.75 -12.57 5.46
C ALA A 367 10.69 -13.76 5.23
N TYR A 368 11.57 -13.69 4.24
CA TYR A 368 12.50 -14.77 3.88
C TYR A 368 13.72 -14.83 4.81
N GLN A 369 14.20 -13.69 5.29
CA GLN A 369 15.45 -13.59 6.03
C GLN A 369 15.26 -13.52 7.55
N VAL A 370 14.19 -12.88 8.03
CA VAL A 370 13.90 -12.79 9.46
C VAL A 370 13.39 -14.14 9.97
N PRO A 371 14.08 -14.79 10.93
CA PRO A 371 13.63 -16.01 11.57
C PRO A 371 12.27 -15.89 12.26
N ARG A 372 11.52 -16.98 12.27
CA ARG A 372 10.22 -17.04 12.94
C ARG A 372 10.36 -16.80 14.44
N ASN A 373 9.51 -15.92 14.97
CA ASN A 373 9.51 -15.42 16.36
C ASN A 373 10.77 -14.66 16.80
N GLN A 374 11.63 -14.21 15.89
CA GLN A 374 12.69 -13.27 16.26
C GLN A 374 12.04 -12.01 16.86
N GLN A 375 12.55 -11.57 18.01
CA GLN A 375 12.08 -10.35 18.67
C GLN A 375 13.04 -9.21 18.33
N PHE A 376 12.51 -7.98 18.33
CA PHE A 376 13.24 -6.75 18.08
C PHE A 376 13.01 -5.78 19.24
N ASP A 377 13.75 -4.68 19.24
CA ASP A 377 13.49 -3.58 20.16
C ASP A 377 12.09 -2.98 19.94
N THR A 378 11.68 -2.06 20.80
CA THR A 378 10.37 -1.41 20.67
C THR A 378 10.48 -0.11 19.88
N TYR A 379 9.42 0.26 19.17
CA TYR A 379 9.36 1.51 18.41
C TYR A 379 9.74 2.74 19.27
N PRO A 380 10.68 3.60 18.80
CA PRO A 380 11.12 3.72 17.41
C PRO A 380 12.45 3.03 17.07
N LEU A 381 13.06 2.29 18.00
CA LEU A 381 14.36 1.65 17.75
C LEU A 381 14.25 0.54 16.70
N ASP A 382 13.11 -0.13 16.63
CA ASP A 382 12.80 -1.16 15.63
C ASP A 382 12.69 -0.65 14.19
N THR A 383 12.78 0.66 13.96
CA THR A 383 12.86 1.23 12.61
C THR A 383 14.15 0.86 11.89
N LEU A 384 15.14 0.39 12.65
CA LEU A 384 16.34 -0.29 12.17
C LEU A 384 16.32 -1.72 12.71
N PHE A 385 16.43 -2.71 11.82
CA PHE A 385 16.43 -4.11 12.22
C PHE A 385 17.17 -4.96 11.18
N ASP A 386 18.11 -5.78 11.64
CA ASP A 386 18.99 -6.57 10.77
C ASP A 386 19.58 -5.70 9.63
N ASP A 387 19.38 -6.10 8.37
CA ASP A 387 19.82 -5.36 7.17
C ASP A 387 18.77 -4.37 6.62
N PHE A 388 17.75 -4.05 7.41
CA PHE A 388 16.58 -3.27 7.00
C PHE A 388 16.44 -1.95 7.78
N MET A 389 15.91 -0.95 7.08
CA MET A 389 15.52 0.34 7.66
C MET A 389 14.17 0.78 7.12
N VAL A 390 13.34 1.37 7.97
CA VAL A 390 12.10 2.07 7.59
C VAL A 390 12.10 3.48 8.17
N SER A 391 11.60 4.46 7.42
CA SER A 391 11.62 5.87 7.80
C SER A 391 10.40 6.59 7.28
N TYR A 392 9.54 7.06 8.19
CA TYR A 392 8.39 7.90 7.86
C TYR A 392 8.84 9.24 7.24
N LYS A 393 9.83 9.90 7.84
CA LYS A 393 10.29 11.24 7.39
C LYS A 393 10.85 11.24 5.97
N GLN A 394 11.46 10.14 5.56
CA GLN A 394 12.01 9.98 4.21
C GLN A 394 11.06 9.26 3.26
N ASP A 395 9.90 8.79 3.75
CA ASP A 395 9.03 7.85 3.05
C ASP A 395 9.82 6.70 2.41
N LEU A 396 10.66 6.04 3.23
CA LEU A 396 11.69 5.11 2.76
C LEU A 396 11.59 3.79 3.50
N SER A 397 11.63 2.69 2.76
CA SER A 397 12.16 1.42 3.20
C SER A 397 13.43 1.10 2.43
N LEU A 398 14.42 0.55 3.14
CA LEU A 398 15.74 0.21 2.61
C LEU A 398 16.11 -1.19 3.09
N MET A 399 16.65 -1.99 2.16
CA MET A 399 17.37 -3.22 2.44
C MET A 399 18.80 -3.06 1.92
N ASN A 400 19.79 -3.34 2.77
CA ASN A 400 21.20 -3.12 2.44
C ASN A 400 22.06 -4.30 2.89
N THR A 401 22.05 -5.37 2.09
CA THR A 401 22.87 -6.56 2.35
C THR A 401 24.13 -6.54 1.48
N LYS A 402 25.01 -7.52 1.70
CA LYS A 402 26.21 -7.72 0.86
C LYS A 402 25.89 -7.86 -0.63
N ASN A 403 24.77 -8.49 -0.99
CA ASN A 403 24.45 -8.88 -2.37
C ASN A 403 23.21 -8.20 -2.96
N LYS A 404 22.38 -7.55 -2.14
CA LYS A 404 21.12 -6.90 -2.56
C LYS A 404 21.02 -5.52 -1.93
N TYR A 405 20.64 -4.54 -2.75
CA TYR A 405 20.47 -3.15 -2.31
C TYR A 405 19.16 -2.58 -2.86
N TYR A 406 18.11 -2.56 -2.03
CA TYR A 406 16.75 -2.20 -2.45
C TYR A 406 16.24 -0.99 -1.68
N TYR A 407 15.59 -0.04 -2.35
CA TYR A 407 15.06 1.17 -1.71
C TYR A 407 13.78 1.67 -2.37
N SER A 408 12.76 1.97 -1.55
CA SER A 408 11.46 2.41 -2.03
C SER A 408 11.39 3.90 -2.37
N ASN A 409 12.43 4.68 -2.04
CA ASN A 409 12.51 6.12 -2.28
C ASN A 409 13.98 6.59 -2.23
N HIS A 410 14.20 7.90 -2.39
CA HIS A 410 15.52 8.51 -2.34
C HIS A 410 16.26 8.16 -1.03
N THR A 411 17.51 7.74 -1.16
CA THR A 411 18.39 7.41 -0.03
C THR A 411 19.80 7.94 -0.25
N THR A 412 20.47 8.31 0.83
CA THR A 412 21.89 8.66 0.86
C THR A 412 22.73 7.60 1.58
N VAL A 413 22.12 6.49 1.98
CA VAL A 413 22.80 5.41 2.71
C VAL A 413 23.66 4.62 1.73
N GLU A 414 24.97 4.55 1.97
CA GLU A 414 25.89 3.80 1.11
C GLU A 414 25.63 2.28 1.19
N PRO A 415 25.75 1.53 0.07
CA PRO A 415 25.72 0.08 0.10
C PRO A 415 26.83 -0.49 0.99
N VAL A 416 26.53 -1.53 1.76
CA VAL A 416 27.53 -2.14 2.67
C VAL A 416 28.68 -2.83 1.93
N ALA A 417 28.46 -3.33 0.70
CA ALA A 417 29.47 -3.99 -0.12
C ALA A 417 29.23 -3.75 -1.63
N PRO A 418 29.49 -2.53 -2.15
CA PRO A 418 29.11 -2.16 -3.52
C PRO A 418 29.77 -3.00 -4.63
N THR A 419 30.90 -3.66 -4.37
CA THR A 419 31.58 -4.56 -5.33
C THR A 419 30.96 -5.95 -5.41
N ASP A 420 30.23 -6.37 -4.38
CA ASP A 420 29.69 -7.73 -4.25
C ASP A 420 28.20 -7.82 -4.61
N LEU A 421 27.56 -6.67 -4.88
CA LEU A 421 26.16 -6.58 -5.27
C LEU A 421 25.85 -7.44 -6.49
N GLN A 422 24.71 -8.11 -6.41
CA GLN A 422 24.11 -8.92 -7.47
C GLN A 422 22.78 -8.31 -7.94
N HIS A 423 22.06 -7.64 -7.04
CA HIS A 423 20.78 -7.02 -7.36
C HIS A 423 20.66 -5.63 -6.75
N ILE A 424 20.11 -4.71 -7.53
CA ILE A 424 19.66 -3.38 -7.07
C ILE A 424 18.23 -3.20 -7.56
N ALA A 425 17.36 -2.66 -6.72
CA ALA A 425 15.98 -2.34 -7.07
C ALA A 425 15.63 -1.00 -6.41
N GLY A 426 15.09 -0.06 -7.18
CA GLY A 426 14.94 1.30 -6.70
C GLY A 426 13.71 2.00 -7.25
N HIS A 427 13.06 2.79 -6.40
CA HIS A 427 12.30 3.96 -6.79
C HIS A 427 13.00 5.19 -6.21
N GLY A 428 13.20 6.24 -7.02
CA GLY A 428 14.04 7.38 -6.63
C GLY A 428 15.54 7.11 -6.84
N SER A 429 16.40 7.79 -6.07
CA SER A 429 17.86 7.79 -6.27
C SER A 429 18.64 7.31 -5.05
N SER A 430 19.83 6.76 -5.28
CA SER A 430 20.78 6.28 -4.29
C SER A 430 22.22 6.70 -4.65
N PRO A 431 23.23 6.46 -3.78
CA PRO A 431 24.63 6.72 -4.12
C PRO A 431 25.12 5.98 -5.37
N LEU A 432 24.55 4.81 -5.69
CA LEU A 432 24.90 4.05 -6.89
C LEU A 432 24.06 4.40 -8.13
N VAL A 433 22.82 4.86 -7.96
CA VAL A 433 21.93 5.16 -9.08
C VAL A 433 21.23 6.49 -8.87
N GLN A 434 21.54 7.47 -9.72
CA GLN A 434 20.80 8.73 -9.78
C GLN A 434 19.84 8.65 -10.96
N TYR A 435 18.53 8.81 -10.72
CA TYR A 435 17.50 8.69 -11.73
C TYR A 435 16.48 9.82 -11.61
N ALA A 436 16.23 10.51 -12.72
CA ALA A 436 15.30 11.64 -12.76
C ALA A 436 13.84 11.26 -13.01
N GLY A 437 13.57 10.03 -13.46
CA GLY A 437 12.21 9.51 -13.61
C GLY A 437 11.61 9.01 -12.31
N SER A 438 10.31 8.73 -12.31
CA SER A 438 9.54 8.28 -11.16
C SER A 438 9.14 6.81 -11.20
N GLY A 439 9.41 6.11 -12.30
CA GLY A 439 9.25 4.65 -12.38
C GLY A 439 10.21 3.88 -11.47
N ALA A 440 9.86 2.64 -11.13
CA ALA A 440 10.78 1.70 -10.52
C ALA A 440 11.84 1.22 -11.54
N TYR A 441 13.03 0.84 -11.07
CA TYR A 441 14.04 0.19 -11.89
C TYR A 441 14.73 -0.94 -11.15
N PHE A 442 15.34 -1.83 -11.93
CA PHE A 442 16.03 -2.98 -11.41
C PHE A 442 17.31 -3.28 -12.18
N LEU A 443 18.37 -3.64 -11.46
CA LEU A 443 19.66 -4.04 -12.00
C LEU A 443 20.01 -5.44 -11.48
N ASP A 444 20.18 -6.40 -12.39
CA ASP A 444 20.52 -7.79 -12.08
C ASP A 444 21.88 -8.15 -12.70
N LYS A 445 22.84 -8.59 -11.90
CA LYS A 445 24.15 -9.03 -12.38
C LYS A 445 24.01 -10.38 -13.07
N LEU A 446 24.35 -10.42 -14.36
CA LEU A 446 24.30 -11.65 -15.17
C LEU A 446 25.62 -12.40 -15.13
N SER A 447 26.72 -11.66 -15.15
CA SER A 447 28.10 -12.13 -14.98
C SER A 447 28.99 -10.94 -14.60
N GLU A 448 30.28 -11.17 -14.33
CA GLU A 448 31.20 -10.06 -14.03
C GLU A 448 31.20 -9.01 -15.14
N GLY A 449 30.92 -7.76 -14.76
CA GLY A 449 30.89 -6.64 -15.69
C GLY A 449 29.71 -6.66 -16.66
N VAL A 450 28.67 -7.48 -16.45
CA VAL A 450 27.47 -7.53 -17.29
C VAL A 450 26.21 -7.53 -16.42
N TRP A 451 25.32 -6.57 -16.66
CA TRP A 451 24.10 -6.35 -15.89
C TRP A 451 22.88 -6.20 -16.80
N ARG A 452 21.72 -6.69 -16.36
CA ARG A 452 20.41 -6.36 -16.95
C ARG A 452 19.84 -5.16 -16.20
N LEU A 453 19.43 -4.12 -16.91
CA LEU A 453 18.66 -3.01 -16.38
C LEU A 453 17.22 -3.11 -16.91
N GLU A 454 16.24 -3.03 -16.03
CA GLU A 454 14.82 -2.88 -16.37
C GLU A 454 14.31 -1.58 -15.77
N VAL A 455 13.62 -0.77 -16.57
CA VAL A 455 13.09 0.54 -16.17
C VAL A 455 11.59 0.60 -16.47
N MET A 456 10.79 0.74 -15.42
CA MET A 456 9.34 0.96 -15.51
C MET A 456 9.04 2.40 -15.95
N PRO A 457 7.89 2.65 -16.60
CA PRO A 457 7.47 4.01 -16.93
C PRO A 457 7.24 4.86 -15.68
N ASP A 458 7.24 6.17 -15.89
CA ASP A 458 6.89 7.12 -14.86
C ASP A 458 5.42 6.97 -14.49
N ALA A 459 5.14 7.11 -13.19
CA ALA A 459 3.82 6.94 -12.62
C ALA A 459 3.51 8.13 -11.73
N GLU A 460 2.69 9.03 -12.24
CA GLU A 460 2.41 10.29 -11.57
C GLU A 460 0.95 10.38 -11.14
N GLN A 461 0.73 10.52 -9.83
CA GLN A 461 -0.59 10.71 -9.25
C GLN A 461 -1.22 12.03 -9.75
N VAL A 462 -2.44 11.93 -10.28
CA VAL A 462 -3.24 13.06 -10.78
C VAL A 462 -4.57 13.22 -10.03
N ALA A 463 -4.97 12.22 -9.24
CA ALA A 463 -6.10 12.32 -8.34
C ALA A 463 -5.88 11.44 -7.09
N ASP A 464 -6.68 11.63 -6.05
CA ASP A 464 -6.67 10.73 -4.89
C ASP A 464 -7.16 9.32 -5.30
N PRO A 465 -6.32 8.27 -5.21
CA PRO A 465 -6.73 6.94 -5.67
C PRO A 465 -7.81 6.29 -4.80
N PHE A 466 -8.00 6.72 -3.55
CA PHE A 466 -8.89 6.07 -2.59
C PHE A 466 -10.29 6.69 -2.53
N SER A 467 -10.54 7.77 -3.29
CA SER A 467 -11.89 8.30 -3.48
C SER A 467 -12.77 7.35 -4.29
N LYS A 468 -14.06 7.67 -4.44
CA LYS A 468 -15.05 6.79 -5.07
C LYS A 468 -14.53 6.13 -6.37
N PRO A 469 -14.53 4.78 -6.46
CA PRO A 469 -14.09 4.04 -7.63
C PRO A 469 -14.81 4.45 -8.90
N SER A 470 -14.05 4.65 -9.99
CA SER A 470 -14.62 4.84 -11.33
C SER A 470 -13.60 4.55 -12.43
N LEU A 471 -13.99 3.70 -13.40
CA LEU A 471 -13.18 3.43 -14.61
C LEU A 471 -13.05 4.64 -15.56
N SER A 472 -13.78 5.74 -15.30
CA SER A 472 -13.65 7.00 -16.03
C SER A 472 -12.72 8.02 -15.36
N ARG A 473 -12.19 7.69 -14.17
CA ARG A 473 -11.38 8.60 -13.36
C ARG A 473 -9.98 8.05 -13.23
N GLU A 474 -9.08 8.53 -14.08
CA GLU A 474 -7.66 8.23 -13.97
C GLU A 474 -7.08 8.83 -12.67
N VAL A 475 -6.39 8.02 -11.88
CA VAL A 475 -5.78 8.42 -10.61
C VAL A 475 -4.26 8.54 -10.69
N VAL A 476 -3.64 7.78 -11.59
CA VAL A 476 -2.20 7.80 -11.88
C VAL A 476 -2.01 7.79 -13.39
N ARG A 477 -1.19 8.72 -13.89
CA ARG A 477 -0.76 8.81 -15.29
C ARG A 477 0.54 8.06 -15.51
N ILE A 478 0.52 7.19 -16.51
CA ILE A 478 1.72 6.55 -17.06
C ILE A 478 2.30 7.41 -18.18
N LEU A 479 3.60 7.71 -18.06
CA LEU A 479 4.38 8.44 -19.05
C LEU A 479 5.64 7.67 -19.44
N TRP A 480 5.95 7.68 -20.73
CA TRP A 480 7.18 7.07 -21.26
C TRP A 480 8.11 8.20 -21.69
N GLN A 481 8.87 8.73 -20.74
CA GLN A 481 9.84 9.80 -20.99
C GLN A 481 11.27 9.29 -21.09
N GLU A 482 12.12 10.12 -21.70
CA GLU A 482 13.57 9.96 -21.62
C GLU A 482 14.13 10.77 -20.44
N TRP A 483 14.89 10.11 -19.58
CA TRP A 483 15.51 10.72 -18.41
C TRP A 483 17.01 10.46 -18.34
N PRO A 484 17.80 11.40 -17.81
CA PRO A 484 19.16 11.10 -17.38
C PRO A 484 19.13 10.09 -16.23
N MET A 485 19.97 9.07 -16.36
CA MET A 485 20.27 8.08 -15.32
C MET A 485 21.79 7.95 -15.21
N THR A 486 22.32 7.99 -13.98
CA THR A 486 23.73 7.72 -13.69
C THR A 486 23.83 6.45 -12.90
N ILE A 487 24.64 5.48 -13.37
CA ILE A 487 24.82 4.17 -12.73
C ILE A 487 26.29 4.01 -12.36
N ALA A 488 26.60 4.17 -11.08
CA ALA A 488 27.93 4.15 -10.50
C ALA A 488 28.30 2.79 -9.88
N ILE A 489 27.85 1.68 -10.47
CA ILE A 489 28.21 0.33 -10.02
C ILE A 489 29.70 0.08 -10.34
N PRO A 490 30.56 -0.22 -9.34
CA PRO A 490 32.01 -0.40 -9.57
C PRO A 490 32.33 -1.45 -10.64
N ASP A 491 31.52 -2.49 -10.72
CA ASP A 491 31.68 -3.60 -11.66
C ASP A 491 31.51 -3.20 -13.14
N LEU A 492 30.81 -2.11 -13.45
CA LEU A 492 30.61 -1.64 -14.83
C LEU A 492 31.73 -0.69 -15.32
N GLY A 493 32.37 0.03 -14.40
CA GLY A 493 33.26 1.15 -14.71
C GLY A 493 32.52 2.37 -15.27
N ASP A 494 33.27 3.37 -15.72
CA ASP A 494 32.70 4.70 -16.02
C ASP A 494 32.06 4.81 -17.42
N ASP A 495 32.59 4.07 -18.41
CA ASP A 495 32.22 4.17 -19.82
C ASP A 495 31.57 2.87 -20.36
N TYR A 496 30.63 2.31 -19.60
CA TYR A 496 29.96 1.07 -19.98
C TYR A 496 29.14 1.21 -21.28
N GLN A 497 28.90 0.10 -21.95
CA GLN A 497 28.08 0.02 -23.16
C GLN A 497 26.68 -0.47 -22.77
N LEU A 498 25.63 0.03 -23.44
CA LEU A 498 24.28 -0.49 -23.29
C LEU A 498 23.63 -0.88 -24.62
N LYS A 499 22.79 -1.92 -24.56
CA LYS A 499 21.93 -2.37 -25.66
C LYS A 499 20.53 -2.63 -25.14
N ARG A 500 19.51 -2.07 -25.81
CA ARG A 500 18.11 -2.35 -25.49
C ARG A 500 17.71 -3.75 -25.98
N LEU A 501 16.98 -4.48 -25.17
CA LEU A 501 16.36 -5.76 -25.48
C LEU A 501 14.85 -5.65 -25.69
N ALA A 502 14.17 -4.75 -24.96
CA ALA A 502 12.72 -4.59 -25.05
C ALA A 502 12.27 -3.16 -24.71
N PRO A 503 11.12 -2.69 -25.25
CA PRO A 503 10.42 -3.26 -26.40
C PRO A 503 11.31 -3.26 -27.67
N ASP A 504 11.00 -4.16 -28.60
CA ASP A 504 11.67 -4.22 -29.89
C ASP A 504 11.52 -2.88 -30.61
N THR A 505 12.64 -2.18 -30.79
CA THR A 505 12.69 -0.91 -31.51
C THR A 505 13.73 -0.99 -32.61
N VAL A 506 13.50 -0.26 -33.70
CA VAL A 506 14.38 -0.17 -34.89
C VAL A 506 15.76 0.43 -34.57
N ILE A 507 16.02 0.81 -33.30
CA ILE A 507 17.31 1.32 -32.82
C ILE A 507 18.30 0.15 -32.76
N SER A 508 18.93 -0.13 -33.89
CA SER A 508 20.02 -1.09 -34.00
C SER A 508 21.33 -0.44 -33.53
N GLY A 509 21.95 -0.99 -32.50
CA GLY A 509 23.31 -0.62 -32.08
C GLY A 509 23.51 -0.46 -30.56
N TYR A 510 24.78 -0.29 -30.19
CA TYR A 510 25.21 0.00 -28.82
C TYR A 510 25.25 1.50 -28.58
N ARG A 511 24.81 1.93 -27.39
CA ARG A 511 25.10 3.27 -26.85
C ARG A 511 26.23 3.16 -25.83
N ILE A 512 27.02 4.22 -25.68
CA ILE A 512 28.11 4.29 -24.71
C ILE A 512 27.71 5.29 -23.63
N ALA A 513 27.75 4.86 -22.38
CA ALA A 513 27.65 5.77 -21.23
C ALA A 513 28.89 6.67 -21.19
N LYS A 514 28.70 7.93 -20.83
CA LYS A 514 29.80 8.88 -20.60
C LYS A 514 29.76 9.30 -19.15
N ASP A 515 30.89 9.17 -18.45
CA ASP A 515 31.00 9.52 -17.03
C ASP A 515 29.89 8.88 -16.18
N LYS A 516 29.59 7.59 -16.43
CA LYS A 516 28.53 6.78 -15.79
C LYS A 516 27.10 7.17 -16.15
N SER A 517 26.88 8.17 -17.00
CA SER A 517 25.57 8.71 -17.32
C SER A 517 25.05 8.26 -18.69
N ILE A 518 23.74 8.02 -18.75
CA ILE A 518 22.98 7.63 -19.94
C ILE A 518 21.64 8.38 -19.98
N ILE A 519 21.08 8.55 -21.18
CA ILE A 519 19.67 8.88 -21.34
C ILE A 519 18.91 7.58 -21.54
N ILE A 520 17.94 7.32 -20.66
CA ILE A 520 17.18 6.08 -20.59
C ILE A 520 15.69 6.35 -20.75
N MET A 521 14.99 5.43 -21.40
CA MET A 521 13.53 5.39 -21.44
C MET A 521 13.03 4.03 -20.89
N PRO A 522 11.74 3.87 -20.59
CA PRO A 522 11.22 2.60 -20.10
C PRO A 522 11.55 1.42 -21.03
N GLY A 523 11.93 0.29 -20.45
CA GLY A 523 12.35 -0.89 -21.19
C GLY A 523 13.44 -1.70 -20.48
N VAL A 524 13.96 -2.68 -21.21
CA VAL A 524 15.00 -3.59 -20.72
C VAL A 524 16.27 -3.44 -21.53
N TYR A 525 17.40 -3.45 -20.85
CA TYR A 525 18.72 -3.18 -21.40
C TYR A 525 19.76 -4.15 -20.83
N ILE A 526 20.77 -4.49 -21.63
CA ILE A 526 22.01 -5.11 -21.16
C ILE A 526 23.08 -4.04 -21.10
N LEU A 527 23.75 -3.95 -19.97
CA LEU A 527 24.89 -3.09 -19.70
C LEU A 527 26.14 -3.98 -19.62
N SER A 528 27.25 -3.54 -20.21
CA SER A 528 28.55 -4.19 -19.98
C SER A 528 29.69 -3.20 -19.88
N ARG A 529 30.79 -3.62 -19.24
CA ARG A 529 32.07 -2.90 -19.30
C ARG A 529 32.43 -2.51 -20.74
N LYS A 530 33.14 -1.39 -20.87
CA LYS A 530 33.68 -0.90 -22.15
C LYS A 530 34.49 -2.00 -22.84
N GLY A 531 34.16 -2.30 -24.10
CA GLY A 531 34.86 -3.32 -24.89
C GLY A 531 34.41 -4.77 -24.61
N GLY A 532 33.42 -4.99 -23.74
CA GLY A 532 32.79 -6.30 -23.52
C GLY A 532 31.96 -6.75 -24.73
N ASN A 533 31.89 -8.07 -24.96
CA ASN A 533 31.18 -8.64 -26.11
C ASN A 533 29.71 -8.93 -25.79
N ILE A 534 28.86 -7.90 -25.78
CA ILE A 534 27.43 -8.02 -25.39
C ILE A 534 26.61 -8.89 -26.37
N ALA A 535 27.01 -9.01 -27.64
CA ALA A 535 26.11 -9.46 -28.71
C ALA A 535 25.84 -10.97 -28.76
N LYS A 536 26.76 -11.82 -28.28
CA LYS A 536 26.71 -13.27 -28.55
C LYS A 536 26.08 -14.13 -27.46
N GLU A 537 26.13 -13.70 -26.20
CA GLU A 537 25.74 -14.57 -25.05
C GLU A 537 24.41 -14.17 -24.41
N TRP A 538 24.09 -12.87 -24.34
CA TRP A 538 22.92 -12.36 -23.62
C TRP A 538 21.93 -11.74 -24.58
N THR A 539 20.85 -12.48 -24.87
CA THR A 539 19.79 -12.07 -25.82
C THR A 539 18.45 -11.95 -25.10
N ALA A 540 17.47 -11.33 -25.77
CA ALA A 540 16.09 -11.26 -25.26
C ALA A 540 15.51 -12.64 -24.91
N ASN A 541 15.95 -13.70 -25.61
CA ASN A 541 15.45 -15.06 -25.41
C ASN A 541 16.19 -15.85 -24.33
N THR A 542 17.32 -15.34 -23.81
CA THR A 542 18.10 -16.02 -22.78
C THR A 542 17.25 -16.16 -21.51
N LEU A 543 17.13 -17.39 -21.00
CA LEU A 543 16.43 -17.68 -19.76
C LEU A 543 17.32 -17.26 -18.57
N TRP A 544 16.74 -16.57 -17.61
CA TRP A 544 17.39 -16.12 -16.38
C TRP A 544 16.44 -16.29 -15.21
N ASN A 545 16.80 -17.19 -14.28
CA ASN A 545 15.90 -17.63 -13.22
C ASN A 545 14.55 -18.11 -13.79
N ASN A 546 13.46 -17.44 -13.45
CA ASN A 546 12.09 -17.77 -13.84
C ASN A 546 11.52 -16.84 -14.93
N PHE A 547 12.35 -16.07 -15.65
CA PHE A 547 11.92 -15.22 -16.77
C PHE A 547 12.97 -15.16 -17.89
N ARG A 548 12.60 -14.70 -19.09
CA ARG A 548 13.56 -14.39 -20.17
C ARG A 548 14.06 -12.95 -20.04
N LEU A 549 15.32 -12.70 -20.39
CA LEU A 549 15.93 -11.38 -20.25
C LEU A 549 15.17 -10.27 -21.00
N GLY A 550 14.52 -10.56 -22.11
CA GLY A 550 13.72 -9.60 -22.89
C GLY A 550 12.27 -9.45 -22.44
N GLU A 551 11.80 -10.21 -21.45
CA GLU A 551 10.47 -9.96 -20.88
C GLU A 551 10.42 -8.56 -20.26
N PHE A 552 9.40 -7.81 -20.66
CA PHE A 552 9.11 -6.48 -20.17
C PHE A 552 7.60 -6.26 -20.25
N VAL A 553 6.96 -6.10 -19.09
CA VAL A 553 5.54 -5.80 -18.99
C VAL A 553 5.42 -4.39 -18.42
N ALA A 554 4.76 -3.51 -19.17
CA ALA A 554 4.48 -2.16 -18.73
C ALA A 554 3.17 -1.68 -19.39
N PRO A 555 2.40 -0.81 -18.72
CA PRO A 555 1.22 -0.22 -19.30
C PRO A 555 1.63 0.75 -20.42
N SER A 556 0.75 0.89 -21.42
CA SER A 556 0.90 1.93 -22.43
C SER A 556 0.88 3.32 -21.77
N PRO A 557 1.54 4.33 -22.35
CA PRO A 557 1.33 5.70 -21.91
C PRO A 557 -0.17 6.01 -21.90
N SER A 558 -0.61 6.86 -20.97
CA SER A 558 -2.02 7.28 -20.80
C SER A 558 -2.65 7.77 -22.14
N SER A 559 -3.92 8.14 -22.24
CA SER A 559 -4.42 8.77 -23.49
C SER A 559 -4.52 10.30 -23.39
N GLU A 560 -4.64 10.84 -22.18
CA GLU A 560 -4.86 12.26 -21.91
C GLU A 560 -3.70 13.14 -22.39
N GLN A 561 -4.03 14.19 -23.14
CA GLN A 561 -3.10 15.14 -23.75
C GLN A 561 -2.98 16.42 -22.93
N GLN A 562 -4.05 16.80 -22.23
CA GLN A 562 -4.03 17.99 -21.40
C GLN A 562 -3.04 17.82 -20.25
N PRO A 563 -2.13 18.79 -20.03
CA PRO A 563 -1.26 18.79 -18.86
C PRO A 563 -2.06 18.68 -17.56
N TYR A 564 -1.41 18.30 -16.49
CA TYR A 564 -1.97 18.36 -15.15
C TYR A 564 -1.05 19.16 -14.25
N VAL A 565 -1.62 20.05 -13.44
CA VAL A 565 -0.88 20.81 -12.43
C VAL A 565 -1.30 20.34 -11.05
N GLY A 566 -0.45 19.51 -10.45
CA GLY A 566 -0.56 19.08 -9.07
C GLY A 566 -0.01 20.17 -8.16
N HIS A 567 -0.91 20.94 -7.56
CA HIS A 567 -0.56 22.00 -6.64
C HIS A 567 -1.60 22.19 -5.55
N THR A 568 -1.15 22.22 -4.30
CA THR A 568 -1.97 22.62 -3.17
C THR A 568 -1.35 23.89 -2.56
N PRO A 569 -1.96 25.07 -2.73
CA PRO A 569 -1.39 26.31 -2.20
C PRO A 569 -1.25 26.22 -0.68
N PRO A 570 -0.16 26.73 -0.07
CA PRO A 570 -0.07 26.86 1.38
C PRO A 570 -1.33 27.57 1.90
N PRO A 571 -1.98 27.08 2.96
CA PRO A 571 -3.20 27.73 3.45
C PRO A 571 -2.92 29.16 3.90
N ILE A 572 -1.72 29.38 4.48
CA ILE A 572 -1.26 30.65 5.02
C ILE A 572 0.21 30.85 4.64
N VAL A 573 0.64 32.11 4.48
CA VAL A 573 2.04 32.52 4.30
C VAL A 573 2.37 33.72 5.20
N GLU A 574 3.57 33.73 5.77
CA GLU A 574 4.05 34.84 6.61
C GLU A 574 4.58 35.99 5.73
N ARG A 575 4.16 37.23 6.02
CA ARG A 575 4.65 38.43 5.33
C ARG A 575 6.11 38.70 5.63
N GLY A 576 6.78 39.39 4.69
CA GLY A 576 8.16 39.83 4.83
C GLY A 576 9.22 38.82 4.37
N SER A 577 8.81 37.65 3.89
CA SER A 577 9.71 36.68 3.23
C SER A 577 9.16 36.28 1.86
N PRO A 578 10.03 36.06 0.84
CA PRO A 578 9.59 35.53 -0.45
C PRO A 578 8.90 34.17 -0.30
N LEU A 579 7.90 33.91 -1.15
CA LEU A 579 7.16 32.64 -1.14
C LEU A 579 7.68 31.70 -2.22
N ALA A 580 8.29 30.59 -1.83
CA ALA A 580 8.61 29.50 -2.74
C ALA A 580 7.34 28.67 -3.02
N LEU A 581 6.96 28.59 -4.29
CA LEU A 581 5.92 27.68 -4.76
C LEU A 581 6.55 26.45 -5.43
N HIS A 582 6.00 25.29 -5.11
CA HIS A 582 6.35 24.00 -5.69
C HIS A 582 5.12 23.40 -6.35
N MET A 583 5.27 22.89 -7.57
CA MET A 583 4.20 22.30 -8.36
C MET A 583 4.70 21.08 -9.12
N LYS A 584 3.84 20.07 -9.28
CA LYS A 584 4.05 19.03 -10.29
C LYS A 584 3.34 19.43 -11.56
N VAL A 585 4.06 19.53 -12.67
CA VAL A 585 3.47 19.76 -14.01
C VAL A 585 3.68 18.50 -14.84
N ILE A 586 2.62 17.71 -14.95
CA ILE A 586 2.63 16.39 -15.58
C ILE A 586 2.10 16.56 -16.99
N SER A 587 2.96 16.32 -17.97
CA SER A 587 2.66 16.48 -19.39
C SER A 587 3.40 15.44 -20.22
N ARG A 588 2.79 14.98 -21.32
CA ARG A 588 3.44 14.08 -22.30
C ARG A 588 4.55 14.77 -23.06
N VAL A 589 4.33 16.03 -23.41
CA VAL A 589 5.32 16.87 -24.07
C VAL A 589 5.89 17.79 -23.02
N LYS A 590 7.22 17.94 -23.00
CA LYS A 590 7.88 18.89 -22.12
C LYS A 590 7.27 20.28 -22.34
N PRO A 591 6.72 20.93 -21.29
CA PRO A 591 6.21 22.29 -21.42
C PRO A 591 7.31 23.27 -21.89
N ASP A 592 6.95 24.18 -22.79
CA ASP A 592 7.82 25.28 -23.22
C ASP A 592 8.04 26.28 -22.09
N SER A 593 6.97 26.54 -21.34
CA SER A 593 7.00 27.38 -20.14
C SER A 593 5.81 27.10 -19.22
N VAL A 594 6.01 27.42 -17.94
CA VAL A 594 4.98 27.42 -16.92
C VAL A 594 5.02 28.80 -16.26
N ILE A 595 3.91 29.54 -16.32
CA ILE A 595 3.86 30.95 -15.96
C ILE A 595 2.83 31.18 -14.85
N ILE A 596 3.22 31.90 -13.79
CA ILE A 596 2.35 32.33 -12.71
C ILE A 596 1.92 33.78 -12.95
N GLN A 597 0.63 34.05 -12.79
CA GLN A 597 0.03 35.38 -12.89
C GLN A 597 -0.95 35.61 -11.74
N THR A 598 -0.93 36.81 -11.15
CA THR A 598 -1.86 37.18 -10.08
C THR A 598 -3.22 37.60 -10.65
N ASP A 599 -4.20 37.82 -9.78
CA ASP A 599 -5.50 38.40 -10.15
C ASP A 599 -5.43 39.88 -10.57
N GLN A 600 -4.24 40.47 -10.62
CA GLN A 600 -4.01 41.86 -10.99
C GLN A 600 -3.68 42.06 -12.49
N VAL A 601 -3.51 40.97 -13.25
CA VAL A 601 -3.25 41.05 -14.69
C VAL A 601 -4.50 41.41 -15.47
N SER A 602 -4.35 42.09 -16.61
CA SER A 602 -5.46 42.47 -17.47
C SER A 602 -5.01 42.67 -18.91
N PHE A 603 -5.81 42.18 -19.87
CA PHE A 603 -5.64 42.43 -21.31
C PHE A 603 -5.53 43.94 -21.64
N TRP A 604 -6.13 44.82 -20.84
CA TRP A 604 -6.10 46.28 -21.06
C TRP A 604 -4.85 46.98 -20.51
N LYS A 605 -3.99 46.26 -19.78
CA LYS A 605 -2.74 46.82 -19.23
C LYS A 605 -1.57 46.56 -20.19
N ASN A 606 -0.75 47.59 -20.41
CA ASN A 606 0.47 47.48 -21.22
C ASN A 606 1.59 46.69 -20.52
N ASP A 607 1.57 46.66 -19.17
CA ASP A 607 2.54 45.93 -18.36
C ASP A 607 1.80 44.97 -17.43
N ASN A 608 2.05 43.68 -17.62
CA ASN A 608 1.46 42.59 -16.83
C ASN A 608 2.59 41.74 -16.26
N PRO A 609 2.88 41.83 -14.95
CA PRO A 609 3.93 41.03 -14.34
C PRO A 609 3.57 39.55 -14.41
N SER A 610 4.58 38.72 -14.65
CA SER A 610 4.45 37.27 -14.63
C SER A 610 5.74 36.65 -14.09
N ILE A 611 5.60 35.48 -13.47
CA ILE A 611 6.72 34.73 -12.91
C ILE A 611 6.83 33.41 -13.65
N LYS A 612 7.96 33.19 -14.32
CA LYS A 612 8.25 31.90 -14.96
C LYS A 612 8.72 30.91 -13.90
N MET A 613 8.13 29.73 -13.88
CA MET A 613 8.61 28.61 -13.07
C MET A 613 9.78 27.91 -13.75
N GLU A 614 10.72 27.45 -12.95
CA GLU A 614 11.88 26.68 -13.37
C GLU A 614 11.64 25.20 -13.11
N GLN A 615 11.92 24.36 -14.11
CA GLN A 615 11.93 22.91 -13.95
C GLN A 615 13.16 22.52 -13.13
N GLN A 616 12.95 21.96 -11.93
CA GLN A 616 14.05 21.54 -11.05
C GLN A 616 14.51 20.12 -11.40
N ALA A 617 13.60 19.15 -11.35
CA ALA A 617 13.87 17.75 -11.62
C ALA A 617 12.57 17.05 -12.02
N GLY A 618 12.63 16.12 -12.98
CA GLY A 618 11.45 15.37 -13.41
C GLY A 618 10.29 16.30 -13.79
N TYR A 619 9.15 16.11 -13.14
CA TYR A 619 7.94 16.93 -13.28
C TYR A 619 7.81 18.06 -12.25
N SER A 620 8.84 18.31 -11.43
CA SER A 620 8.83 19.32 -10.37
C SER A 620 9.24 20.69 -10.91
N TYR A 621 8.38 21.69 -10.67
CA TYR A 621 8.58 23.08 -11.05
C TYR A 621 8.55 23.96 -9.80
N THR A 622 9.43 24.96 -9.77
CA THR A 622 9.49 25.92 -8.67
C THR A 622 9.52 27.36 -9.14
N ALA A 623 9.00 28.25 -8.32
CA ALA A 623 9.14 29.69 -8.50
C ALA A 623 9.17 30.38 -7.14
N THR A 624 9.88 31.50 -7.06
CA THR A 624 9.90 32.35 -5.87
C THR A 624 9.11 33.61 -6.15
N LEU A 625 8.03 33.82 -5.41
CA LEU A 625 7.21 35.03 -5.47
C LEU A 625 7.85 36.08 -4.56
N PRO A 626 8.08 37.30 -5.08
CA PRO A 626 8.75 38.34 -4.32
C PRO A 626 7.78 38.95 -3.29
N VAL A 627 8.34 39.60 -2.26
CA VAL A 627 7.60 40.04 -1.07
C VAL A 627 6.49 41.05 -1.39
N GLU A 628 6.63 41.81 -2.47
CA GLU A 628 5.68 42.84 -2.90
C GLU A 628 4.34 42.23 -3.31
N LEU A 629 4.33 40.97 -3.77
CA LEU A 629 3.10 40.25 -4.11
C LEU A 629 2.35 39.73 -2.87
N LEU A 630 2.97 39.79 -1.69
CA LEU A 630 2.42 39.32 -0.41
C LEU A 630 1.91 40.47 0.48
N ALA A 631 1.82 41.69 -0.06
CA ALA A 631 1.42 42.87 0.69
C ALA A 631 -0.06 42.86 1.09
N SER A 632 -0.94 42.26 0.29
CA SER A 632 -2.37 42.14 0.57
C SER A 632 -2.66 41.03 1.60
N ASP A 633 -3.87 41.00 2.17
CA ASP A 633 -4.31 39.92 3.09
C ASP A 633 -4.46 38.56 2.41
N LYS A 634 -4.61 38.55 1.08
CA LYS A 634 -4.78 37.34 0.29
C LYS A 634 -4.02 37.46 -1.02
N LEU A 635 -3.18 36.48 -1.31
CA LEU A 635 -2.56 36.30 -2.61
C LEU A 635 -3.46 35.37 -3.44
N LYS A 636 -3.84 35.81 -4.64
CA LYS A 636 -4.56 35.01 -5.64
C LYS A 636 -3.74 34.92 -6.91
N TYR A 637 -3.64 33.72 -7.48
CA TYR A 637 -2.88 33.50 -8.69
C TYR A 637 -3.41 32.32 -9.51
N THR A 638 -3.03 32.33 -10.78
CA THR A 638 -3.23 31.25 -11.74
C THR A 638 -1.89 30.75 -12.26
N VAL A 639 -1.90 29.57 -12.86
CA VAL A 639 -0.72 28.96 -13.47
C VAL A 639 -1.08 28.59 -14.90
N THR A 640 -0.38 29.12 -15.89
CA THR A 640 -0.55 28.79 -17.30
C THR A 640 0.58 27.88 -17.77
N VAL A 641 0.24 26.71 -18.28
CA VAL A 641 1.18 25.74 -18.88
C VAL A 641 1.11 25.87 -20.39
N TYR A 642 2.24 26.15 -21.04
CA TYR A 642 2.39 26.19 -22.49
C TYR A 642 3.05 24.90 -22.95
N ALA A 643 2.36 24.11 -23.76
CA ALA A 643 2.86 22.84 -24.28
C ALA A 643 2.21 22.53 -25.64
N ASP A 644 3.02 22.09 -26.61
CA ASP A 644 2.57 21.66 -27.94
C ASP A 644 1.71 22.72 -28.67
N GLY A 645 2.13 23.98 -28.59
CA GLY A 645 1.41 25.11 -29.20
C GLY A 645 0.08 25.49 -28.52
N ARG A 646 -0.32 24.78 -27.46
CA ARG A 646 -1.53 25.05 -26.65
C ARG A 646 -1.15 25.64 -25.30
N ARG A 647 -2.14 26.24 -24.63
CA ARG A 647 -1.96 26.89 -23.33
C ARG A 647 -3.15 26.60 -22.42
N TYR A 648 -2.89 26.12 -21.20
CA TYR A 648 -3.91 25.76 -20.23
C TYR A 648 -3.68 26.46 -18.91
N THR A 649 -4.72 27.08 -18.36
CA THR A 649 -4.66 27.85 -17.11
C THR A 649 -5.36 27.12 -15.96
N TYR A 650 -4.65 26.98 -14.84
CA TYR A 650 -5.05 26.28 -13.62
C TYR A 650 -5.31 27.29 -12.49
N PRO A 651 -6.20 26.97 -11.53
CA PRO A 651 -6.81 25.65 -11.27
C PRO A 651 -8.00 25.25 -12.15
N GLN A 652 -8.56 26.15 -12.97
CA GLN A 652 -9.74 25.83 -13.78
C GLN A 652 -9.50 24.81 -14.91
N ALA A 653 -8.24 24.54 -15.25
CA ALA A 653 -7.82 23.58 -16.26
C ALA A 653 -8.50 23.84 -17.63
N ALA A 654 -8.57 25.11 -18.03
CA ALA A 654 -9.19 25.54 -19.28
C ALA A 654 -8.14 26.04 -20.27
N GLU A 655 -8.36 25.84 -21.56
CA GLU A 655 -7.50 26.35 -22.62
C GLU A 655 -7.62 27.88 -22.74
N GLY A 656 -6.49 28.57 -22.84
CA GLY A 656 -6.37 30.04 -22.84
C GLY A 656 -5.54 30.58 -21.68
N THR A 657 -5.39 31.90 -21.62
CA THR A 657 -4.60 32.62 -20.61
C THR A 657 -5.39 33.78 -20.01
N PRO A 658 -5.08 34.22 -18.78
CA PRO A 658 -5.66 35.44 -18.19
C PRO A 658 -5.51 36.72 -19.02
N LEU A 659 -4.68 36.73 -20.06
CA LEU A 659 -4.46 37.87 -20.96
C LEU A 659 -5.19 37.72 -22.31
N ASP A 660 -5.86 36.60 -22.58
CA ASP A 660 -6.71 36.47 -23.76
C ASP A 660 -8.01 37.27 -23.55
N TRP A 661 -8.48 37.99 -24.57
CA TRP A 661 -9.63 38.90 -24.46
C TRP A 661 -10.96 38.16 -24.16
N ASP A 662 -11.07 36.90 -24.57
CA ASP A 662 -12.23 36.02 -24.43
C ASP A 662 -12.06 34.97 -23.33
N PHE A 663 -10.99 35.04 -22.54
CA PHE A 663 -10.75 34.11 -21.44
C PHE A 663 -11.17 34.70 -20.10
N SER A 664 -12.10 34.04 -19.43
CA SER A 664 -12.55 34.40 -18.10
C SER A 664 -11.91 33.50 -17.05
N VAL A 665 -11.23 34.10 -16.07
CA VAL A 665 -10.71 33.38 -14.90
C VAL A 665 -11.82 33.26 -13.86
N SER A 666 -12.37 32.06 -13.68
CA SER A 666 -13.39 31.78 -12.67
C SER A 666 -12.80 31.28 -11.35
N ASN A 667 -11.63 30.63 -11.40
CA ASN A 667 -10.98 30.04 -10.22
C ASN A 667 -9.52 30.49 -10.09
N TYR A 668 -9.09 30.71 -8.85
CA TYR A 668 -7.71 31.06 -8.49
C TYR A 668 -7.18 30.08 -7.44
N PHE A 669 -5.89 29.77 -7.50
CA PHE A 669 -5.18 29.36 -6.29
C PHE A 669 -5.13 30.54 -5.35
N SER A 670 -5.25 30.29 -4.04
CA SER A 670 -5.21 31.38 -3.07
C SER A 670 -4.57 30.97 -1.76
N THR A 671 -3.87 31.93 -1.15
CA THR A 671 -3.26 31.79 0.18
C THR A 671 -3.50 33.05 0.99
N THR A 672 -3.71 32.89 2.29
CA THR A 672 -3.89 34.01 3.23
C THR A 672 -2.51 34.51 3.68
N CYS A 673 -2.27 35.81 3.62
CA CYS A 673 -1.01 36.41 4.07
C CYS A 673 -1.20 36.99 5.47
N VAL A 674 -0.30 36.66 6.40
CA VAL A 674 -0.41 37.06 7.81
C VAL A 674 0.89 37.62 8.34
N ASP A 675 0.81 38.46 9.36
CA ASP A 675 2.02 38.94 10.04
C ASP A 675 2.67 37.82 10.87
N PRO A 676 4.01 37.69 10.88
CA PRO A 676 4.71 36.63 11.63
C PRO A 676 4.40 36.59 13.12
N SER A 677 4.03 37.73 13.73
CA SER A 677 3.68 37.85 15.15
C SER A 677 2.22 37.54 15.46
N SER A 678 1.38 37.29 14.45
CA SER A 678 -0.02 36.91 14.66
C SER A 678 -0.13 35.49 15.22
N SER A 679 -1.19 35.20 15.98
CA SER A 679 -1.47 33.84 16.44
C SER A 679 -1.56 32.84 15.27
N VAL A 680 -1.19 31.59 15.53
CA VAL A 680 -1.24 30.51 14.53
C VAL A 680 -2.60 29.83 14.63
N LEU A 681 -3.52 30.21 13.74
CA LEU A 681 -4.84 29.60 13.64
C LEU A 681 -4.73 28.17 13.10
N LEU A 682 -5.31 27.20 13.83
CA LEU A 682 -5.31 25.78 13.47
C LEU A 682 -6.69 25.30 13.01
N VAL A 683 -7.76 25.82 13.62
CA VAL A 683 -9.14 25.42 13.32
C VAL A 683 -10.07 26.62 13.30
N THR A 684 -10.94 26.65 12.28
CA THR A 684 -12.10 27.54 12.14
C THR A 684 -13.40 26.73 12.05
N THR A 685 -14.52 27.42 12.18
CA THR A 685 -15.87 26.84 12.18
C THR A 685 -16.76 27.39 11.06
N ASP A 686 -16.15 28.02 10.07
CA ASP A 686 -16.82 28.64 8.92
C ASP A 686 -17.17 27.66 7.80
N ALA A 687 -16.46 26.52 7.71
CA ALA A 687 -16.69 25.46 6.74
C ALA A 687 -18.06 24.77 6.86
N GLU A 688 -18.49 24.14 5.77
CA GLU A 688 -19.73 23.35 5.71
C GLU A 688 -19.65 22.03 6.50
N GLU A 689 -18.43 21.51 6.67
CA GLU A 689 -18.15 20.30 7.46
C GLU A 689 -17.18 20.61 8.61
N PRO A 690 -17.20 19.83 9.70
CA PRO A 690 -16.28 20.02 10.80
C PRO A 690 -14.83 19.80 10.38
N ALA A 691 -13.93 20.62 10.92
CA ALA A 691 -12.51 20.52 10.63
C ALA A 691 -11.88 19.20 11.13
N TYR A 692 -12.45 18.61 12.19
CA TYR A 692 -11.95 17.40 12.83
C TYR A 692 -12.58 16.13 12.24
N GLU A 693 -11.72 15.15 11.95
CA GLU A 693 -12.15 13.75 11.93
C GLU A 693 -12.52 13.33 13.35
N HIS A 694 -13.51 12.48 13.49
CA HIS A 694 -13.98 12.05 14.81
C HIS A 694 -14.19 10.55 14.88
N TYR A 695 -13.89 10.01 16.05
CA TYR A 695 -13.86 8.57 16.30
C TYR A 695 -14.42 8.24 17.67
N ALA A 696 -14.86 7.00 17.84
CA ALA A 696 -15.18 6.44 19.14
C ALA A 696 -14.54 5.06 19.29
N ILE A 697 -14.10 4.75 20.51
CA ILE A 697 -13.58 3.44 20.88
C ILE A 697 -14.38 2.95 22.11
N PRO A 698 -15.04 1.77 22.05
CA PRO A 698 -15.19 0.93 20.86
C PRO A 698 -16.05 1.60 19.78
N GLU A 699 -15.87 1.15 18.55
CA GLU A 699 -16.47 1.65 17.31
C GLU A 699 -17.99 1.39 17.22
N THR A 700 -18.54 0.65 18.19
CA THR A 700 -19.99 0.49 18.38
C THR A 700 -20.66 1.75 18.90
N SER A 701 -19.90 2.63 19.55
CA SER A 701 -20.30 4.00 19.90
C SER A 701 -19.99 4.95 18.75
N TYR A 702 -20.69 6.08 18.67
CA TYR A 702 -20.46 7.10 17.65
C TYR A 702 -20.96 8.46 18.12
N LEU A 703 -20.74 9.49 17.31
CA LEU A 703 -21.22 10.83 17.60
C LEU A 703 -22.00 11.39 16.41
N GLU A 704 -22.89 12.32 16.72
CA GLU A 704 -23.59 13.15 15.73
C GLU A 704 -23.14 14.60 15.92
N TYR A 705 -23.16 15.39 14.85
CA TYR A 705 -22.73 16.77 14.93
C TYR A 705 -23.67 17.73 14.19
N GLN A 706 -23.76 18.96 14.70
CA GLN A 706 -24.52 20.04 14.09
C GLN A 706 -23.76 21.36 14.23
N ARG A 707 -23.79 22.17 13.18
CA ARG A 707 -23.27 23.54 13.24
C ARG A 707 -24.33 24.45 13.85
N ALA A 708 -23.95 25.21 14.87
CA ALA A 708 -24.81 26.20 15.49
C ALA A 708 -24.24 27.60 15.28
N GLN A 709 -25.08 28.50 14.75
CA GLN A 709 -24.81 29.93 14.65
C GLN A 709 -26.13 30.68 14.90
N SER A 710 -26.40 31.01 16.17
CA SER A 710 -27.58 31.78 16.55
C SER A 710 -27.34 33.30 16.55
N ASP A 711 -26.08 33.71 16.63
CA ASP A 711 -25.64 35.11 16.64
C ASP A 711 -24.61 35.32 15.53
N LEU A 712 -24.97 36.12 14.52
CA LEU A 712 -24.10 36.41 13.38
C LEU A 712 -22.87 37.27 13.76
N THR A 713 -22.85 37.86 14.96
CA THR A 713 -21.68 38.59 15.48
C THR A 713 -20.66 37.68 16.16
N LYS A 714 -21.03 36.41 16.43
CA LYS A 714 -20.16 35.39 17.01
C LYS A 714 -19.78 34.35 15.95
N SER A 715 -18.61 33.74 16.11
CA SER A 715 -18.23 32.59 15.29
C SER A 715 -19.18 31.42 15.52
N ALA A 716 -19.47 30.67 14.46
CA ALA A 716 -20.22 29.42 14.58
C ALA A 716 -19.50 28.43 15.50
N ILE A 717 -20.23 27.46 16.04
CA ILE A 717 -19.68 26.37 16.86
C ILE A 717 -20.18 25.03 16.34
N TRP A 718 -19.37 24.00 16.48
CA TRP A 718 -19.76 22.62 16.22
C TRP A 718 -20.20 21.95 17.52
N ASN A 719 -21.45 21.51 17.58
CA ASN A 719 -21.99 20.76 18.70
C ASN A 719 -22.00 19.27 18.35
N TYR A 720 -21.32 18.47 19.17
CA TYR A 720 -21.20 17.02 19.03
C TYR A 720 -22.00 16.34 20.14
N HIS A 721 -22.94 15.48 19.78
CA HIS A 721 -23.75 14.67 20.70
C HIS A 721 -23.23 13.24 20.71
N PHE A 722 -23.05 12.66 21.90
CA PHE A 722 -22.47 11.32 22.04
C PHE A 722 -23.54 10.25 22.09
N ILE A 723 -23.34 9.19 21.32
CA ILE A 723 -24.17 7.99 21.33
C ILE A 723 -23.31 6.85 21.85
N SER A 724 -23.30 6.72 23.18
CA SER A 724 -22.51 5.73 23.89
C SER A 724 -23.28 4.41 24.02
N ARG A 725 -22.70 3.32 23.50
CA ARG A 725 -23.20 1.95 23.66
C ARG A 725 -22.42 1.15 24.71
N ASP A 726 -21.34 1.72 25.24
CA ASP A 726 -20.46 1.12 26.25
C ASP A 726 -20.04 2.20 27.27
N SER A 727 -20.13 1.90 28.57
CA SER A 727 -19.70 2.84 29.62
C SER A 727 -18.20 3.18 29.57
N ALA A 728 -17.38 2.32 28.97
CA ALA A 728 -15.97 2.53 28.73
C ALA A 728 -15.67 3.34 27.46
N SER A 729 -16.68 3.77 26.70
CA SER A 729 -16.50 4.51 25.45
C SER A 729 -15.64 5.76 25.64
N ARG A 730 -14.76 6.00 24.68
CA ARG A 730 -13.96 7.21 24.56
C ARG A 730 -14.16 7.80 23.18
N PHE A 731 -14.26 9.13 23.11
CA PHE A 731 -14.49 9.87 21.87
C PHE A 731 -13.26 10.73 21.57
N PHE A 732 -12.93 10.86 20.29
CA PHE A 732 -11.71 11.50 19.82
C PHE A 732 -12.04 12.43 18.65
N TRP A 733 -11.32 13.54 18.58
CA TRP A 733 -11.31 14.47 17.44
C TRP A 733 -9.87 14.71 17.03
N GLN A 734 -9.60 14.56 15.74
CA GLN A 734 -8.25 14.69 15.19
C GLN A 734 -8.27 15.57 13.95
N LYS A 735 -7.30 16.49 13.86
CA LYS A 735 -7.12 17.41 12.74
C LYS A 735 -5.66 17.35 12.30
N ASP A 736 -5.40 17.06 11.04
CA ASP A 736 -4.07 17.27 10.47
C ASP A 736 -3.77 18.79 10.43
N ILE A 737 -2.66 19.16 11.06
CA ILE A 737 -2.16 20.54 11.15
C ILE A 737 -0.72 20.66 10.63
N SER A 738 -0.16 19.59 10.05
CA SER A 738 1.24 19.54 9.62
C SER A 738 1.60 20.67 8.66
N ARG A 739 0.65 21.05 7.80
CA ARG A 739 0.77 22.17 6.85
C ARG A 739 0.81 23.52 7.55
N ASP A 740 0.00 23.71 8.59
CA ASP A 740 -0.02 24.94 9.38
C ASP A 740 1.28 25.11 10.16
N ILE A 741 1.76 24.03 10.79
CA ILE A 741 3.05 24.02 11.51
C ILE A 741 4.21 24.37 10.56
N THR A 742 4.22 23.80 9.36
CA THR A 742 5.28 24.04 8.37
C THR A 742 5.23 25.45 7.78
N ALA A 743 4.02 25.98 7.55
CA ALA A 743 3.81 27.29 6.92
C ALA A 743 3.99 28.48 7.88
N ARG A 744 3.87 28.27 9.19
CA ARG A 744 3.89 29.32 10.21
C ARG A 744 5.13 29.26 11.12
N ARG A 745 6.31 29.01 10.56
CA ARG A 745 7.54 28.74 11.32
C ARG A 745 7.84 29.78 12.40
N SER A 746 7.72 31.08 12.09
CA SER A 746 8.01 32.15 13.05
C SER A 746 6.98 32.20 14.17
N GLY A 747 5.70 32.03 13.83
CA GLY A 747 4.61 31.94 14.80
C GLY A 747 4.75 30.72 15.71
N ILE A 748 5.09 29.56 15.15
CA ILE A 748 5.32 28.31 15.92
C ILE A 748 6.50 28.44 16.89
N ALA A 749 7.58 29.11 16.50
CA ALA A 749 8.72 29.34 17.40
C ALA A 749 8.38 30.24 18.59
N GLN A 750 7.40 31.14 18.43
CA GLN A 750 6.94 32.08 19.46
C GLN A 750 5.83 31.52 20.33
N ALA A 751 5.05 30.57 19.80
CA ALA A 751 3.95 29.93 20.52
C ALA A 751 4.39 29.33 21.86
N ARG A 752 3.63 29.61 22.91
CA ARG A 752 3.78 29.05 24.26
C ARG A 752 2.52 28.36 24.74
N GLN A 753 1.37 28.68 24.15
CA GLN A 753 0.08 28.15 24.58
C GLN A 753 -0.73 27.61 23.40
N LEU A 754 -1.41 26.48 23.63
CA LEU A 754 -2.50 25.99 22.80
C LEU A 754 -3.82 26.51 23.36
N CYS A 755 -4.57 27.23 22.53
CA CYS A 755 -5.83 27.85 22.88
C CYS A 755 -6.98 27.19 22.13
N LEU A 756 -8.05 26.82 22.84
CA LEU A 756 -9.26 26.27 22.25
C LEU A 756 -10.50 26.96 22.83
N ALA A 757 -11.40 27.39 21.95
CA ALA A 757 -12.75 27.77 22.33
C ALA A 757 -13.60 26.50 22.46
N ILE A 758 -13.94 26.11 23.69
CA ILE A 758 -14.57 24.82 23.98
C ILE A 758 -15.60 24.93 25.10
N GLY A 759 -16.67 24.15 25.00
CA GLY A 759 -17.73 24.01 26.00
C GLY A 759 -18.30 22.60 25.97
N GLY A 760 -19.10 22.21 26.96
CA GLY A 760 -19.71 20.89 26.97
C GLY A 760 -20.46 20.60 28.25
N ARG A 761 -21.26 19.53 28.26
CA ARG A 761 -22.02 19.06 29.42
C ARG A 761 -21.87 17.54 29.56
N GLY A 762 -22.01 17.01 30.77
CA GLY A 762 -21.94 15.56 31.01
C GLY A 762 -20.55 14.95 30.77
N LEU A 763 -19.49 15.77 30.75
CA LEU A 763 -18.09 15.40 30.59
C LEU A 763 -17.41 15.19 31.96
N ALA A 764 -17.96 14.32 32.81
CA ALA A 764 -17.57 14.22 34.21
C ALA A 764 -16.08 13.96 34.46
N GLY A 765 -15.42 13.21 33.57
CA GLY A 765 -13.97 12.98 33.68
C GLY A 765 -13.11 14.06 33.01
N GLY A 766 -13.68 15.02 32.29
CA GLY A 766 -12.96 16.08 31.58
C GLY A 766 -12.46 15.66 30.19
N LEU A 767 -11.55 16.44 29.63
CA LEU A 767 -10.95 16.25 28.32
C LEU A 767 -9.43 16.13 28.42
N GLU A 768 -8.85 15.48 27.42
CA GLU A 768 -7.42 15.50 27.12
C GLU A 768 -7.23 16.25 25.81
N ILE A 769 -6.39 17.27 25.80
CA ILE A 769 -6.18 18.15 24.64
C ILE A 769 -4.69 18.35 24.40
N GLY A 770 -4.25 18.24 23.15
CA GLY A 770 -2.86 18.43 22.76
C GLY A 770 -2.59 17.94 21.34
N PHE A 771 -1.48 17.21 21.13
CA PHE A 771 -0.99 16.89 19.80
C PHE A 771 -0.56 15.43 19.65
N VAL A 772 -0.59 14.95 18.40
CA VAL A 772 0.21 13.81 17.94
C VAL A 772 1.40 14.35 17.17
N SER A 773 2.59 13.89 17.53
CA SER A 773 3.87 14.26 16.89
C SER A 773 4.12 13.50 15.58
N ASP A 774 5.14 13.93 14.83
CA ASP A 774 5.68 13.24 13.64
C ASP A 774 6.27 11.85 13.93
N MET A 775 6.46 11.51 15.20
CA MET A 775 6.78 10.16 15.68
C MET A 775 5.54 9.30 15.94
N GLY A 776 4.34 9.86 15.78
CA GLY A 776 3.06 9.20 16.12
C GLY A 776 2.84 9.07 17.64
N TYR A 777 3.54 9.84 18.47
CA TYR A 777 3.34 9.89 19.92
C TYR A 777 2.37 10.99 20.31
N THR A 778 1.46 10.68 21.24
CA THR A 778 0.45 11.60 21.77
C THR A 778 0.93 12.34 23.01
N TYR A 779 0.70 13.66 23.03
CA TYR A 779 1.03 14.58 24.11
C TYR A 779 -0.18 15.42 24.47
N VAL A 780 -0.68 15.32 25.70
CA VAL A 780 -1.92 15.99 26.11
C VAL A 780 -1.81 16.63 27.50
N ALA A 781 -2.66 17.63 27.74
CA ALA A 781 -2.98 18.14 29.07
C ALA A 781 -4.42 17.79 29.44
N ASN A 782 -4.66 17.60 30.73
CA ASN A 782 -5.99 17.38 31.27
C ASN A 782 -6.72 18.72 31.43
N VAL A 783 -7.93 18.81 30.88
CA VAL A 783 -8.76 20.01 30.89
C VAL A 783 -10.13 19.70 31.45
N THR A 784 -10.60 20.52 32.39
CA THR A 784 -11.98 20.46 32.88
C THR A 784 -12.77 21.56 32.21
N VAL A 785 -13.93 21.19 31.65
CA VAL A 785 -14.90 22.14 31.08
C VAL A 785 -16.00 22.36 32.11
N ASP A 786 -16.38 23.63 32.30
CA ASP A 786 -17.47 23.99 33.23
C ASP A 786 -18.81 23.53 32.66
N ASP A 787 -19.40 22.50 33.27
CA ASP A 787 -20.63 21.85 32.82
C ASP A 787 -21.90 22.67 33.09
N LYS A 788 -21.77 23.76 33.87
CA LYS A 788 -22.88 24.66 34.20
C LYS A 788 -23.01 25.84 33.24
N LYS A 789 -22.01 26.06 32.37
CA LYS A 789 -22.03 27.16 31.41
C LYS A 789 -22.59 26.69 30.08
N GLU A 790 -23.64 27.38 29.63
CA GLU A 790 -24.17 27.20 28.28
C GLU A 790 -23.30 27.87 27.21
N GLU A 791 -22.33 28.73 27.56
CA GLU A 791 -21.45 29.37 26.59
C GLU A 791 -20.09 28.66 26.48
N ILE A 792 -19.47 28.73 25.29
CA ILE A 792 -18.09 28.27 25.08
C ILE A 792 -17.12 29.14 25.88
N GLN A 793 -16.03 28.57 26.37
CA GLN A 793 -14.94 29.30 27.03
C GLN A 793 -13.63 29.09 26.29
N VAL A 794 -12.70 30.03 26.41
CA VAL A 794 -11.34 29.86 25.88
C VAL A 794 -10.47 29.20 26.95
N VAL A 795 -10.09 27.95 26.71
CA VAL A 795 -9.08 27.25 27.49
C VAL A 795 -7.71 27.55 26.90
N ARG A 796 -6.74 27.88 27.75
CA ARG A 796 -5.33 28.10 27.39
C ARG A 796 -4.46 27.05 28.07
N ILE A 797 -3.74 26.26 27.28
CA ILE A 797 -2.92 25.14 27.73
C ILE A 797 -1.46 25.50 27.46
N PRO A 798 -0.62 25.72 28.49
CA PRO A 798 0.81 25.92 28.28
C PRO A 798 1.45 24.67 27.68
N LEU A 799 2.20 24.81 26.59
CA LEU A 799 2.75 23.70 25.82
C LEU A 799 3.72 22.85 26.65
N GLU A 800 4.41 23.45 27.61
CA GLU A 800 5.31 22.76 28.56
C GLU A 800 4.58 21.83 29.54
N THR A 801 3.26 21.94 29.65
CA THR A 801 2.44 21.08 30.52
C THR A 801 1.97 19.79 29.83
N LEU A 802 2.13 19.70 28.51
CA LEU A 802 1.74 18.51 27.74
C LEU A 802 2.59 17.32 28.14
N LYS A 803 1.92 16.19 28.42
CA LYS A 803 2.57 14.94 28.84
C LYS A 803 2.33 13.85 27.82
N GLN A 804 3.35 13.02 27.62
CA GLN A 804 3.24 11.83 26.79
C GLN A 804 2.27 10.83 27.44
N VAL A 805 1.38 10.27 26.63
CA VAL A 805 0.37 9.28 27.03
C VAL A 805 0.29 8.17 25.97
N PRO A 806 -0.41 7.05 26.22
CA PRO A 806 -0.72 6.08 25.18
C PRO A 806 -1.40 6.73 23.96
N THR A 807 -0.92 6.40 22.77
CA THR A 807 -1.48 6.89 21.50
C THR A 807 -2.69 6.04 21.13
N ALA A 808 -3.88 6.63 21.05
CA ALA A 808 -5.04 5.97 20.45
C ALA A 808 -4.79 5.73 18.95
N LEU A 809 -5.01 4.50 18.49
CA LEU A 809 -4.92 4.14 17.08
C LEU A 809 -6.24 4.54 16.41
N LEU A 810 -6.20 5.63 15.63
CA LEU A 810 -7.38 6.22 14.99
C LEU A 810 -7.21 6.23 13.46
N PRO A 811 -8.13 5.62 12.69
CA PRO A 811 -9.21 4.74 13.15
C PRO A 811 -8.65 3.50 13.84
N ALA A 812 -9.51 2.83 14.61
CA ALA A 812 -9.14 1.62 15.30
C ALA A 812 -8.86 0.46 14.31
N PRO A 813 -7.90 -0.43 14.65
CA PRO A 813 -7.47 -1.48 13.74
C PRO A 813 -8.49 -2.62 13.67
N TYR A 814 -8.50 -3.31 12.52
CA TYR A 814 -9.29 -4.52 12.31
C TYR A 814 -8.36 -5.75 12.17
N PRO A 815 -8.70 -6.92 12.74
CA PRO A 815 -9.96 -7.27 13.42
C PRO A 815 -10.16 -6.69 14.82
N VAL A 816 -11.40 -6.74 15.30
CA VAL A 816 -11.85 -6.10 16.55
C VAL A 816 -11.22 -6.66 17.84
N PHE A 817 -10.27 -7.58 17.77
CA PHE A 817 -9.53 -8.07 18.95
C PHE A 817 -8.17 -7.37 19.14
N LEU A 818 -7.72 -6.58 18.15
CA LEU A 818 -6.42 -5.92 18.17
C LEU A 818 -6.36 -4.77 19.19
N GLU A 819 -5.17 -4.39 19.60
CA GLU A 819 -5.01 -3.27 20.55
C GLU A 819 -5.47 -1.95 19.93
N ARG A 820 -6.14 -1.11 20.73
CA ARG A 820 -6.64 0.21 20.30
C ARG A 820 -5.71 1.35 20.68
N TYR A 821 -4.65 1.05 21.41
CA TYR A 821 -3.68 2.01 21.89
C TYR A 821 -2.28 1.46 21.70
N PHE A 822 -1.40 2.28 21.17
CA PHE A 822 0.03 2.07 21.25
C PHE A 822 0.56 2.70 22.55
N VAL A 823 1.37 1.97 23.31
CA VAL A 823 1.97 2.47 24.56
C VAL A 823 3.45 2.77 24.31
N PRO A 824 3.87 4.05 24.25
CA PRO A 824 5.26 4.41 24.11
C PRO A 824 6.11 3.85 25.26
N GLN A 825 7.23 3.20 24.93
CA GLN A 825 8.18 2.67 25.91
C GLN A 825 9.32 3.66 26.21
N ILE A 826 9.46 4.70 25.38
CA ILE A 826 10.49 5.73 25.51
C ILE A 826 9.80 7.07 25.71
N ASN A 827 10.25 7.80 26.75
CA ASN A 827 9.77 9.14 27.04
C ASN A 827 10.53 10.17 26.19
N ILE A 828 9.84 10.82 25.24
CA ILE A 828 10.42 11.86 24.37
C ILE A 828 9.73 13.19 24.68
N PRO A 829 10.45 14.27 25.03
CA PRO A 829 9.83 15.57 25.28
C PRO A 829 9.09 16.12 24.05
N PHE A 830 7.92 16.73 24.28
CA PHE A 830 7.13 17.34 23.20
C PHE A 830 7.86 18.55 22.60
N GLN A 831 7.82 18.66 21.26
CA GLN A 831 8.23 19.85 20.52
C GLN A 831 7.12 20.26 19.56
N VAL A 832 6.64 21.50 19.67
CA VAL A 832 5.54 22.01 18.82
C VAL A 832 5.88 22.00 17.32
N THR A 833 7.16 22.14 16.98
CA THR A 833 7.65 22.04 15.60
C THR A 833 7.51 20.63 15.01
N GLN A 834 7.27 19.62 15.84
CA GLN A 834 7.05 18.23 15.43
C GLN A 834 5.56 17.84 15.50
N ALA A 835 4.65 18.77 15.80
CA ALA A 835 3.22 18.47 15.84
C ALA A 835 2.68 18.20 14.43
N GLU A 836 1.95 17.09 14.25
CA GLU A 836 1.29 16.75 12.99
C GLU A 836 -0.22 16.81 13.10
N LYS A 837 -0.78 16.41 14.25
CA LYS A 837 -2.22 16.35 14.45
C LYS A 837 -2.61 17.02 15.75
N LEU A 838 -3.61 17.90 15.72
CA LEU A 838 -4.31 18.39 16.91
C LEU A 838 -5.28 17.31 17.39
N LEU A 839 -5.28 17.03 18.69
CA LEU A 839 -6.08 15.98 19.31
C LEU A 839 -6.94 16.54 20.46
N ILE A 840 -8.20 16.13 20.48
CA ILE A 840 -9.10 16.24 21.64
C ILE A 840 -9.63 14.84 21.93
N SER A 841 -9.65 14.43 23.20
CA SER A 841 -10.29 13.18 23.63
C SER A 841 -11.05 13.34 24.93
N THR A 842 -12.10 12.56 25.11
CA THR A 842 -12.83 12.50 26.39
C THR A 842 -12.03 11.67 27.40
N ARG A 843 -11.89 12.15 28.63
CA ARG A 843 -11.26 11.40 29.71
C ARG A 843 -12.36 10.76 30.57
N GLY A 844 -12.35 9.42 30.68
CA GLY A 844 -13.36 8.70 31.47
C GLY A 844 -14.70 8.52 30.76
N ALA A 845 -15.67 7.96 31.48
CA ALA A 845 -17.02 7.71 30.97
C ALA A 845 -17.76 9.03 30.68
N VAL A 846 -18.56 9.05 29.62
CA VAL A 846 -19.43 10.17 29.27
C VAL A 846 -20.89 9.84 29.59
N SER A 847 -21.66 10.84 30.01
CA SER A 847 -23.11 10.69 30.21
C SER A 847 -23.82 10.36 28.87
N PRO A 848 -24.93 9.60 28.86
CA PRO A 848 -25.75 9.41 27.66
C PRO A 848 -26.27 10.70 27.00
N THR A 849 -26.30 11.81 27.73
CA THR A 849 -26.74 13.14 27.24
C THR A 849 -25.59 14.12 27.07
N ALA A 850 -24.34 13.63 27.11
CA ALA A 850 -23.16 14.46 27.01
C ALA A 850 -23.01 15.06 25.61
N GLU A 851 -22.55 16.30 25.60
CA GLU A 851 -22.22 17.04 24.38
C GLU A 851 -20.88 17.75 24.54
N LEU A 852 -20.18 17.88 23.42
CA LEU A 852 -18.99 18.72 23.28
C LEU A 852 -19.26 19.81 22.25
N ARG A 853 -18.87 21.04 22.56
CA ARG A 853 -19.03 22.20 21.71
C ARG A 853 -17.67 22.77 21.40
N VAL A 854 -17.30 22.78 20.13
CA VAL A 854 -15.96 23.13 19.66
C VAL A 854 -16.02 24.34 18.74
N GLY A 855 -15.30 25.39 19.11
CA GLY A 855 -15.06 26.59 18.34
C GLY A 855 -13.68 26.58 17.67
N ALA A 856 -13.05 27.75 17.56
CA ALA A 856 -11.72 27.88 16.99
C ALA A 856 -10.61 27.31 17.89
N ALA A 857 -9.49 26.90 17.27
CA ALA A 857 -8.25 26.52 17.95
C ALA A 857 -7.06 27.25 17.34
N TRP A 858 -6.11 27.71 18.17
CA TRP A 858 -4.92 28.45 17.73
C TRP A 858 -3.74 28.27 18.71
N LEU A 859 -2.55 28.67 18.27
CA LEU A 859 -1.37 28.82 19.13
C LEU A 859 -1.04 30.31 19.32
N GLU A 860 -0.66 30.68 20.55
CA GLU A 860 -0.21 32.03 20.92
C GLU A 860 1.08 32.03 21.73
#